data_AF-A0A7Y5AS38-F1
#
_entry.id   AF-A0A7Y5AS38-F1
#
_cell.length_a   1.000
_cell.length_b   1.000
_cell.length_c   1.000
_cell.angle_alpha   90.00
_cell.angle_beta   90.00
_cell.angle_gamma   90.00
#
_symmetry.space_group_name_H-M   'P 1'
#
loop_
_entity.id
_entity.type
_entity.pdbx_description
1 polymer ?
#
loop_
_entity_poly.entity_id
_entity_poly.type
_entity_poly.pdbx_seq_one_letter_code
_entity_poly.pdbx_strand_id
1 'polypeptide(L)'
;MSDTFFFADWQVDPAANSLRRGKQLIQLEPKAMDVLLLLCRHAGEVLSSDDIVRECWPDTDTGDNPLHKTITQLRKALGDNATNPVYIETIRKRGYRTLAEVRFPLGQQQSVQAQSWQQGSPFPGLQAYDARYASVFFGRGIQINTLLSRIAQQIKYGRDCCLLLGPSGSGKSSLINAGVMPNLMQQGGYNGVEVLSFSSLDLADVAAGQLLTDLAGSMLDWELNEQPVFAGDSAQSLAALLATDPQQVMQRCLQQLPKNAQTKQRFALFVDRLEVLLSSPLFSAQQRTDFVALLEQLATSGAVLVLSACRNEFYPLLVDYPSLIAGKAKGAHFDLAAPGRADLLQMIRLPALAAGLSFDTDPATAMGLDEMLCTEAASNPDALPMLQYTLQQLYLQRSADNKLLLPVYKALGGIEGAIGKNAEQAIKGLSKVEQDSLPRVLSMLVTLREDEKSITSRSGRVQQLQTDAERTLVQTMVEQRLFVSHLQNGEPCFSIAHEALLRRWPRATAWISEHHDSLSVKSRLQHLTQRWLAEQQNSAYLLADGKPLQEAQTLLANSLFSLEADERRFIQVSANKAGLKRWTRRGTIALLCLLTFTAVSMSFRSFNAEQQAQQKRLAAENLLGFMVGEFADKLRSIGRMDLLDGISNKALEYFSDFSSANDHLSAEARLKHGQTLEAMGEVAYSRGKMDEATAALQAARTKLLSVLAEQPDNLELLKTLGANAFWLGQIQYDASNWQAVQPEFELYYHYSERMYQLAPDDLDAIMELSYATNSLGSLAMELQQFDVARKNFEESLRLKLLAANQQSDNGQLIADIADTRSWLASAALAEGNVHLAIKIHQELLAELVNIKTKPEPYLLDILSNSYQKLAELLIHQGKTVKAQTVFAQADRALSQAIEQDPENSRWLRNKHFLDYQKFNINPGSSAAQIEHNLTLLTETLNAQKKVLSNTNIKDIKARLWLSTAKQLQDIGQFGLSKKYVDLASAAFTGLTEQYTQNHNYSAALADSQLLQAKALTAATKLDAAIIVCNKVKDRLSVITRKDKDPRYSITYAKALDCLGELESYPELMTMLQQNGIVNIRF
;
A
#
# COMPACT_ATOMS: atom_id res chain seq x y z
N MET A 1 -0.78 15.16 -16.95
CA MET A 1 -0.77 16.50 -17.58
C MET A 1 -1.79 16.48 -18.70
N SER A 2 -2.97 17.06 -18.49
CA SER A 2 -4.05 17.13 -19.49
C SER A 2 -4.12 18.45 -20.24
N ASP A 3 -3.43 19.49 -19.72
CA ASP A 3 -3.57 20.85 -20.21
C ASP A 3 -2.45 21.21 -21.18
N THR A 4 -2.77 22.12 -22.12
CA THR A 4 -1.81 22.68 -23.07
C THR A 4 -0.60 23.23 -22.31
N PHE A 5 0.62 22.98 -22.77
CA PHE A 5 1.88 23.52 -22.25
C PHE A 5 2.76 24.15 -23.33
N PHE A 6 3.88 24.78 -22.99
CA PHE A 6 4.92 25.24 -23.92
C PHE A 6 6.21 24.49 -23.63
N PHE A 7 6.91 24.08 -24.68
CA PHE A 7 8.23 23.48 -24.65
C PHE A 7 9.15 24.31 -25.54
N ALA A 8 9.95 25.18 -24.92
CA ALA A 8 10.56 26.36 -25.52
C ALA A 8 9.51 27.16 -26.32
N ASP A 9 9.65 27.26 -27.65
CA ASP A 9 8.75 28.06 -28.51
C ASP A 9 7.54 27.26 -29.03
N TRP A 10 7.43 25.98 -28.68
CA TRP A 10 6.35 25.10 -29.12
C TRP A 10 5.23 25.03 -28.08
N GLN A 11 4.02 25.44 -28.44
CA GLN A 11 2.81 25.15 -27.67
C GLN A 11 2.41 23.68 -27.90
N VAL A 12 2.46 22.87 -26.86
CA VAL A 12 2.08 21.45 -26.83
C VAL A 12 0.63 21.34 -26.33
N ASP A 13 -0.26 20.73 -27.11
CA ASP A 13 -1.62 20.41 -26.70
C ASP A 13 -1.77 18.89 -26.53
N PRO A 14 -1.74 18.37 -25.27
CA PRO A 14 -1.82 16.93 -25.01
C PRO A 14 -3.15 16.31 -25.45
N ALA A 15 -4.26 17.04 -25.29
CA ALA A 15 -5.59 16.54 -25.64
C ALA A 15 -5.76 16.42 -27.17
N ALA A 16 -5.15 17.34 -27.92
CA ALA A 16 -5.16 17.33 -29.37
C ALA A 16 -3.97 16.58 -30.00
N ASN A 17 -3.05 16.03 -29.20
CA ASN A 17 -1.77 15.44 -29.64
C ASN A 17 -0.90 16.34 -30.55
N SER A 18 -1.00 17.67 -30.42
CA SER A 18 -0.41 18.61 -31.40
C SER A 18 0.68 19.52 -30.82
N LEU A 19 1.61 19.94 -31.68
CA LEU A 19 2.63 20.97 -31.42
C LEU A 19 2.39 22.17 -32.33
N ARG A 20 2.42 23.39 -31.79
CA ARG A 20 2.21 24.63 -32.54
C ARG A 20 3.31 25.65 -32.27
N ARG A 21 3.89 26.23 -33.32
CA ARG A 21 4.85 27.34 -33.26
C ARG A 21 4.50 28.37 -34.34
N GLY A 22 3.88 29.48 -33.94
CA GLY A 22 3.35 30.48 -34.86
C GLY A 22 2.23 29.93 -35.78
N LYS A 23 2.46 29.96 -37.10
CA LYS A 23 1.56 29.37 -38.12
C LYS A 23 1.81 27.88 -38.37
N GLN A 24 2.89 27.32 -37.83
CA GLN A 24 3.27 25.93 -38.02
C GLN A 24 2.54 25.05 -36.99
N LEU A 25 1.72 24.11 -37.46
CA LEU A 25 1.03 23.11 -36.64
C LEU A 25 1.51 21.72 -37.06
N ILE A 26 1.97 20.92 -36.11
CA ILE A 26 2.47 19.57 -36.30
C ILE A 26 1.65 18.62 -35.45
N GLN A 27 1.16 17.54 -36.04
CA GLN A 27 0.51 16.48 -35.27
C GLN A 27 1.51 15.41 -34.84
N LEU A 28 1.43 15.00 -33.59
CA LEU A 28 2.21 13.89 -33.04
C LEU A 28 1.36 12.63 -32.97
N GLU A 29 2.03 11.48 -33.05
CA GLU A 29 1.41 10.23 -32.65
C GLU A 29 1.19 10.21 -31.13
N PRO A 30 0.14 9.55 -30.62
CA PRO A 30 -0.16 9.50 -29.19
C PRO A 30 1.03 9.06 -28.34
N LYS A 31 1.82 8.07 -28.80
CA LYS A 31 3.01 7.60 -28.09
C LYS A 31 4.17 8.60 -28.09
N ALA A 32 4.34 9.36 -29.17
CA ALA A 32 5.30 10.45 -29.18
C ALA A 32 4.88 11.55 -28.21
N MET A 33 3.57 11.85 -28.12
CA MET A 33 3.04 12.77 -27.12
C MET A 33 3.27 12.25 -25.69
N ASP A 34 2.96 10.97 -25.41
CA ASP A 34 3.19 10.35 -24.09
C ASP A 34 4.66 10.50 -23.64
N VAL A 35 5.62 10.20 -24.52
CA VAL A 35 7.06 10.33 -24.24
C VAL A 35 7.46 11.79 -24.02
N LEU A 36 6.96 12.71 -24.86
CA LEU A 36 7.23 14.14 -24.68
C LEU A 36 6.67 14.65 -23.35
N LEU A 37 5.47 14.22 -22.96
CA LEU A 37 4.87 14.55 -21.68
C LEU A 37 5.69 14.02 -20.51
N LEU A 38 6.19 12.79 -20.60
CA LEU A 38 7.02 12.20 -19.56
C LEU A 38 8.33 12.97 -19.41
N LEU A 39 9.04 13.19 -20.51
CA LEU A 39 10.29 13.97 -20.55
C LEU A 39 10.09 15.42 -20.06
N CYS A 40 8.93 16.03 -20.30
CA CYS A 40 8.62 17.38 -19.84
C CYS A 40 8.16 17.44 -18.36
N ARG A 41 7.59 16.36 -17.80
CA ARG A 41 7.30 16.26 -16.36
C ARG A 41 8.59 16.23 -15.53
N HIS A 42 9.58 15.52 -16.05
CA HIS A 42 10.91 15.35 -15.48
C HIS A 42 11.93 16.31 -16.14
N ALA A 43 11.51 17.56 -16.35
CA ALA A 43 12.31 18.52 -17.11
C ALA A 43 13.71 18.70 -16.50
N GLY A 44 14.75 18.53 -17.32
CA GLY A 44 16.16 18.60 -16.90
C GLY A 44 16.73 17.33 -16.22
N GLU A 45 15.90 16.37 -15.81
CA GLU A 45 16.33 15.10 -15.23
C GLU A 45 16.67 14.07 -16.32
N VAL A 46 17.61 13.17 -16.03
CA VAL A 46 17.96 12.05 -16.92
C VAL A 46 17.07 10.88 -16.59
N LEU A 47 16.14 10.56 -17.49
CA LEU A 47 15.30 9.37 -17.40
C LEU A 47 15.92 8.22 -18.17
N SER A 48 16.02 7.05 -17.55
CA SER A 48 16.59 5.86 -18.18
C SER A 48 15.70 5.35 -19.33
N SER A 49 16.29 4.65 -20.31
CA SER A 49 15.51 4.02 -21.38
C SER A 49 14.42 3.12 -20.80
N ASP A 50 14.76 2.34 -19.77
CA ASP A 50 13.85 1.40 -19.12
C ASP A 50 12.72 2.10 -18.38
N ASP A 51 12.98 3.23 -17.71
CA ASP A 51 11.93 3.98 -17.01
C ASP A 51 10.98 4.67 -18.00
N ILE A 52 11.51 5.23 -19.10
CA ILE A 52 10.67 5.81 -20.15
C ILE A 52 9.84 4.71 -20.84
N VAL A 53 10.44 3.54 -21.10
CA VAL A 53 9.71 2.40 -21.66
C VAL A 53 8.64 1.90 -20.70
N ARG A 54 8.96 1.73 -19.42
CA ARG A 54 8.02 1.27 -18.39
C ARG A 54 6.84 2.22 -18.22
N GLU A 55 7.06 3.53 -18.27
CA GLU A 55 5.99 4.52 -18.08
C GLU A 55 5.18 4.81 -19.35
N CYS A 56 5.81 4.92 -20.52
CA CYS A 56 5.12 5.23 -21.77
C CYS A 56 4.62 3.98 -22.52
N TRP A 57 5.15 2.80 -22.19
CA TRP A 57 4.77 1.49 -22.75
C TRP A 57 4.61 0.41 -21.66
N PRO A 58 3.80 0.64 -20.61
CA PRO A 58 3.65 -0.28 -19.48
C PRO A 58 3.13 -1.68 -19.84
N ASP A 59 2.62 -1.84 -21.08
CA ASP A 59 1.97 -3.04 -21.61
C ASP A 59 2.71 -3.69 -22.79
N THR A 60 3.97 -3.33 -23.04
CA THR A 60 4.73 -3.79 -24.21
C THR A 60 6.16 -4.19 -23.82
N ASP A 61 6.55 -5.46 -24.04
CA ASP A 61 7.95 -5.93 -23.94
C ASP A 61 8.76 -5.42 -25.14
N THR A 62 8.89 -4.11 -25.22
CA THR A 62 9.69 -3.44 -26.24
C THR A 62 11.01 -3.04 -25.61
N GLY A 63 12.12 -3.71 -25.96
CA GLY A 63 13.46 -3.16 -25.69
C GLY A 63 13.63 -1.77 -26.32
N ASP A 64 14.73 -1.06 -26.08
CA ASP A 64 14.94 0.38 -26.40
C ASP A 64 14.58 0.88 -27.82
N ASN A 65 14.33 -0.02 -28.79
CA ASN A 65 14.14 0.30 -30.20
C ASN A 65 12.92 1.22 -30.49
N PRO A 66 11.72 1.00 -29.92
CA PRO A 66 10.59 1.92 -30.12
C PRO A 66 10.78 3.26 -29.44
N LEU A 67 11.49 3.30 -28.30
CA LEU A 67 11.89 4.55 -27.67
C LEU A 67 12.84 5.34 -28.59
N HIS A 68 13.88 4.71 -29.14
CA HIS A 68 14.78 5.36 -30.10
C HIS A 68 14.05 5.92 -31.32
N LYS A 69 13.08 5.17 -31.87
CA LYS A 69 12.25 5.62 -32.99
C LYS A 69 11.37 6.82 -32.61
N THR A 70 10.78 6.78 -31.42
CA THR A 70 9.92 7.85 -30.89
C THR A 70 10.71 9.12 -30.62
N ILE A 71 11.91 9.01 -30.03
CA ILE A 71 12.84 10.15 -29.84
C ILE A 71 13.27 10.73 -31.20
N THR A 72 13.51 9.88 -32.20
CA THR A 72 13.83 10.34 -33.56
C THR A 72 12.67 11.12 -34.19
N GLN A 73 11.44 10.63 -34.00
CA GLN A 73 10.22 11.32 -34.45
C GLN A 73 10.02 12.65 -33.73
N LEU A 74 10.21 12.70 -32.42
CA LEU A 74 10.12 13.93 -31.62
C LEU A 74 11.18 14.95 -32.05
N ARG A 75 12.43 14.53 -32.24
CA ARG A 75 13.49 15.41 -32.75
C ARG A 75 13.15 15.98 -34.12
N LYS A 76 12.64 15.15 -35.03
CA LYS A 76 12.19 15.60 -36.36
C LYS A 76 11.03 16.61 -36.26
N ALA A 77 10.06 16.36 -35.37
CA ALA A 77 8.92 17.25 -35.16
C ALA A 77 9.35 18.61 -34.57
N LEU A 78 10.32 18.61 -33.66
CA LEU A 78 10.82 19.83 -33.00
C LEU A 78 11.88 20.58 -33.83
N GLY A 79 12.42 19.95 -34.88
CA GLY A 79 13.56 20.45 -35.65
C GLY A 79 14.90 20.32 -34.92
N ASP A 80 15.00 19.34 -34.01
CA ASP A 80 16.14 19.09 -33.13
C ASP A 80 17.16 18.12 -33.75
N ASN A 81 18.44 18.24 -33.39
CA ASN A 81 19.53 17.43 -33.93
C ASN A 81 20.23 16.62 -32.83
N ALA A 82 20.36 15.30 -33.00
CA ALA A 82 20.97 14.41 -32.00
C ALA A 82 22.45 14.73 -31.69
N THR A 83 23.19 15.30 -32.65
CA THR A 83 24.62 15.66 -32.49
C THR A 83 24.82 17.04 -31.88
N ASN A 84 23.80 17.92 -31.94
CA ASN A 84 23.80 19.25 -31.32
C ASN A 84 22.38 19.55 -30.79
N PRO A 85 21.98 18.91 -29.67
CA PRO A 85 20.59 18.93 -29.21
C PRO A 85 20.25 20.28 -28.56
N VAL A 86 19.10 20.83 -28.95
CA VAL A 86 18.50 22.04 -28.36
C VAL A 86 17.32 21.67 -27.45
N TYR A 87 16.62 20.57 -27.74
CA TYR A 87 15.42 20.18 -27.00
C TYR A 87 15.61 18.90 -26.18
N ILE A 88 16.10 17.82 -26.79
CA ILE A 88 16.22 16.50 -26.15
C ILE A 88 17.66 16.01 -26.30
N GLU A 89 18.37 15.86 -25.18
CA GLU A 89 19.72 15.31 -25.13
C GLU A 89 19.69 13.79 -24.88
N THR A 90 20.60 13.07 -25.53
CA THR A 90 20.83 11.64 -25.25
C THR A 90 22.08 11.47 -24.39
N ILE A 91 21.91 10.95 -23.18
CA ILE A 91 23.02 10.57 -22.30
C ILE A 91 23.36 9.11 -22.58
N ARG A 92 24.53 8.87 -23.21
CA ARG A 92 24.97 7.54 -23.63
C ARG A 92 24.87 6.52 -22.49
N LYS A 93 24.18 5.39 -22.73
CA LYS A 93 23.94 4.28 -21.79
C LYS A 93 23.19 4.65 -20.50
N ARG A 94 22.62 5.85 -20.40
CA ARG A 94 21.89 6.30 -19.22
C ARG A 94 20.48 6.81 -19.52
N GLY A 95 20.20 7.24 -20.76
CA GLY A 95 18.84 7.59 -21.19
C GLY A 95 18.73 8.99 -21.82
N TYR A 96 17.64 9.70 -21.55
CA TYR A 96 17.31 10.97 -22.21
C TYR A 96 16.92 12.05 -21.19
N ARG A 97 17.20 13.31 -21.53
CA ARG A 97 16.73 14.48 -20.77
C ARG A 97 16.30 15.61 -21.68
N THR A 98 15.46 16.49 -21.16
CA THR A 98 15.13 17.75 -21.84
C THR A 98 16.14 18.84 -21.53
N LEU A 99 16.45 19.66 -22.52
CA LEU A 99 17.29 20.86 -22.41
C LEU A 99 16.45 22.15 -22.52
N ALA A 100 15.33 22.09 -23.25
CA ALA A 100 14.46 23.23 -23.47
C ALA A 100 13.52 23.47 -22.27
N GLU A 101 13.26 24.74 -22.00
CA GLU A 101 12.39 25.17 -20.90
C GLU A 101 10.93 24.73 -21.11
N VAL A 102 10.33 24.09 -20.11
CA VAL A 102 8.92 23.70 -20.10
C VAL A 102 8.11 24.75 -19.34
N ARG A 103 7.19 25.44 -20.01
CA ARG A 103 6.36 26.52 -19.47
C ARG A 103 4.88 26.20 -19.67
N PHE A 104 4.05 26.15 -18.64
CA PHE A 104 2.61 25.86 -18.82
C PHE A 104 1.84 27.17 -19.11
N PRO A 105 1.06 27.31 -20.21
CA PRO A 105 -0.05 28.23 -20.33
C PRO A 105 -1.00 27.95 -19.17
N LEU A 106 -1.08 28.97 -18.34
CA LEU A 106 -2.03 29.12 -17.28
C LEU A 106 -3.44 29.02 -17.87
N GLY A 107 -4.23 28.04 -17.44
CA GLY A 107 -5.64 27.93 -17.81
C GLY A 107 -6.43 27.31 -16.66
N GLN A 108 -7.47 27.92 -16.10
CA GLN A 108 -8.25 29.11 -16.44
C GLN A 108 -8.86 29.60 -15.10
N GLN A 109 -8.91 30.84 -14.65
CA GLN A 109 -8.52 32.16 -15.12
C GLN A 109 -7.83 32.89 -13.96
N GLN A 110 -6.55 33.15 -14.11
CA GLN A 110 -6.05 34.51 -14.18
C GLN A 110 -4.82 34.37 -15.05
N SER A 111 -4.80 35.03 -16.22
CA SER A 111 -3.51 35.56 -16.67
C SER A 111 -3.02 36.34 -15.47
N VAL A 112 -2.07 35.79 -14.72
CA VAL A 112 -1.49 36.50 -13.61
C VAL A 112 -0.78 37.68 -14.26
N GLN A 113 -1.46 38.83 -14.31
CA GLN A 113 -0.82 40.05 -14.73
C GLN A 113 0.24 40.29 -13.67
N ALA A 114 1.50 40.34 -14.10
CA ALA A 114 2.57 40.70 -13.19
C ALA A 114 2.18 42.02 -12.51
N GLN A 115 2.33 42.08 -11.19
CA GLN A 115 1.93 43.23 -10.36
C GLN A 115 0.41 43.44 -10.19
N SER A 116 -0.41 42.43 -10.46
CA SER A 116 -1.85 42.44 -10.13
C SER A 116 -2.13 42.43 -8.62
N TRP A 117 -1.16 42.03 -7.80
CA TRP A 117 -1.26 42.04 -6.34
C TRP A 117 -0.38 43.13 -5.72
N GLN A 118 -1.00 44.04 -4.94
CA GLN A 118 -0.30 45.13 -4.26
C GLN A 118 -0.59 45.21 -2.75
N GLN A 119 -1.37 44.29 -2.19
CA GLN A 119 -1.83 44.34 -0.79
C GLN A 119 -0.80 43.74 0.20
N GLY A 120 0.49 43.92 -0.06
CA GLY A 120 1.58 43.36 0.75
C GLY A 120 1.97 41.93 0.33
N SER A 121 2.36 41.10 1.30
CA SER A 121 2.82 39.72 1.03
C SER A 121 1.72 38.90 0.37
N PRO A 122 1.95 38.23 -0.78
CA PRO A 122 0.99 37.30 -1.36
C PRO A 122 0.90 35.98 -0.56
N PHE A 123 1.80 35.80 0.42
CA PHE A 123 1.85 34.67 1.34
C PHE A 123 1.46 35.16 2.75
N PRO A 124 0.31 34.74 3.32
CA PRO A 124 -0.14 35.22 4.63
C PRO A 124 0.55 34.52 5.82
N GLY A 125 1.63 33.78 5.58
CA GLY A 125 2.41 33.14 6.63
C GLY A 125 1.69 31.93 7.21
N LEU A 126 1.63 31.84 8.54
CA LEU A 126 0.93 30.72 9.18
C LEU A 126 -0.60 30.84 9.10
N GLN A 127 -1.17 31.98 8.68
CA GLN A 127 -2.63 32.17 8.57
C GLN A 127 -3.22 31.43 7.37
N ALA A 128 -4.51 31.07 7.47
CA ALA A 128 -5.23 30.50 6.32
C ALA A 128 -5.46 31.60 5.27
N TYR A 129 -5.48 31.22 3.99
CA TYR A 129 -5.90 32.14 2.94
C TYR A 129 -7.40 32.43 3.11
N ASP A 130 -7.77 33.70 3.18
CA ASP A 130 -9.17 34.15 3.15
C ASP A 130 -9.56 34.70 1.77
N ALA A 131 -10.82 35.14 1.63
CA ALA A 131 -11.37 35.63 0.38
C ALA A 131 -10.57 36.80 -0.23
N ARG A 132 -9.86 37.60 0.57
CA ARG A 132 -9.04 38.72 0.08
C ARG A 132 -7.83 38.22 -0.73
N TYR A 133 -7.36 37.02 -0.42
CA TYR A 133 -6.24 36.39 -1.11
C TYR A 133 -6.68 35.50 -2.28
N ALA A 134 -7.95 35.49 -2.67
CA ALA A 134 -8.47 34.61 -3.73
C ALA A 134 -7.71 34.75 -5.07
N SER A 135 -7.30 35.97 -5.44
CA SER A 135 -6.51 36.24 -6.65
C SER A 135 -5.06 35.77 -6.58
N VAL A 136 -4.58 35.38 -5.40
CA VAL A 136 -3.24 34.84 -5.18
C VAL A 136 -3.26 33.44 -4.57
N PHE A 137 -4.41 32.76 -4.62
CA PHE A 137 -4.58 31.38 -4.15
C PHE A 137 -4.51 30.40 -5.33
N PHE A 138 -3.35 29.75 -5.51
CA PHE A 138 -3.06 28.88 -6.65
C PHE A 138 -2.72 27.43 -6.23
N GLY A 139 -2.64 26.51 -7.21
CA GLY A 139 -2.24 25.11 -6.99
C GLY A 139 -3.34 24.19 -6.45
N ARG A 140 -4.59 24.66 -6.31
CA ARG A 140 -5.74 23.84 -5.88
C ARG A 140 -6.93 23.83 -6.86
N GLY A 141 -6.72 24.22 -8.11
CA GLY A 141 -7.80 24.38 -9.10
C GLY A 141 -8.66 23.13 -9.29
N ILE A 142 -8.03 21.94 -9.37
CA ILE A 142 -8.75 20.66 -9.54
C ILE A 142 -9.63 20.37 -8.32
N GLN A 143 -9.11 20.57 -7.12
CA GLN A 143 -9.82 20.31 -5.87
C GLN A 143 -10.97 21.30 -5.69
N ILE A 144 -10.76 22.58 -6.01
CA ILE A 144 -11.81 23.60 -6.03
C ILE A 144 -12.95 23.19 -6.97
N ASN A 145 -12.64 22.84 -8.23
CA ASN A 145 -13.65 22.45 -9.22
C ASN A 145 -14.42 21.18 -8.81
N THR A 146 -13.72 20.20 -8.25
CA THR A 146 -14.33 18.96 -7.77
C THR A 146 -15.30 19.24 -6.63
N LEU A 147 -14.88 20.07 -5.67
CA LEU A 147 -15.68 20.42 -4.51
C LEU A 147 -16.90 21.28 -4.90
N LEU A 148 -16.73 22.27 -5.78
CA LEU A 148 -17.83 23.05 -6.34
C LEU A 148 -18.87 22.16 -7.06
N SER A 149 -18.40 21.16 -7.81
CA SER A 149 -19.27 20.19 -8.48
C SER A 149 -20.05 19.32 -7.48
N ARG A 150 -19.41 18.88 -6.40
CA ARG A 150 -20.05 18.12 -5.32
C ARG A 150 -21.09 18.96 -4.58
N ILE A 151 -20.78 20.21 -4.25
CA ILE A 151 -21.73 21.15 -3.64
C ILE A 151 -22.97 21.29 -4.52
N ALA A 152 -22.81 21.50 -5.83
CA ALA A 152 -23.94 21.59 -6.75
C ALA A 152 -24.78 20.29 -6.81
N GLN A 153 -24.16 19.12 -6.68
CA GLN A 153 -24.86 17.84 -6.61
C GLN A 153 -25.62 17.66 -5.29
N GLN A 154 -25.02 18.04 -4.16
CA GLN A 154 -25.65 17.96 -2.84
C GLN A 154 -26.87 18.89 -2.75
N ILE A 155 -26.80 20.07 -3.34
CA ILE A 155 -27.93 20.99 -3.44
C ILE A 155 -29.07 20.40 -4.28
N LYS A 156 -28.76 19.75 -5.40
CA LYS A 156 -29.77 19.04 -6.21
C LYS A 156 -30.39 17.85 -5.47
N TYR A 157 -29.63 17.23 -4.57
CA TYR A 157 -30.09 16.13 -3.73
C TYR A 157 -31.02 16.59 -2.59
N GLY A 158 -31.05 17.89 -2.29
CA GLY A 158 -31.89 18.46 -1.21
C GLY A 158 -31.22 18.42 0.17
N ARG A 159 -29.90 18.26 0.20
CA ARG A 159 -29.10 18.32 1.43
C ARG A 159 -27.85 19.13 1.14
N ASP A 160 -27.87 20.40 1.50
CA ASP A 160 -26.88 21.40 1.10
C ASP A 160 -25.68 21.33 2.05
N CYS A 161 -24.99 20.19 2.08
CA CYS A 161 -23.89 19.91 3.01
C CYS A 161 -22.70 19.22 2.34
N CYS A 162 -21.48 19.64 2.67
CA CYS A 162 -20.26 18.92 2.32
C CYS A 162 -19.21 18.95 3.43
N LEU A 163 -18.65 17.77 3.75
CA LEU A 163 -17.60 17.56 4.74
C LEU A 163 -16.26 17.36 4.06
N LEU A 164 -15.30 18.23 4.35
CA LEU A 164 -13.90 18.12 3.94
C LEU A 164 -13.11 17.34 4.98
N LEU A 165 -12.45 16.30 4.53
CA LEU A 165 -11.55 15.48 5.32
C LEU A 165 -10.12 15.68 4.82
N GLY A 166 -9.13 15.71 5.70
CA GLY A 166 -7.73 15.72 5.28
C GLY A 166 -6.77 15.86 6.47
N PRO A 167 -5.48 15.52 6.30
CA PRO A 167 -4.49 15.65 7.38
C PRO A 167 -4.34 17.11 7.85
N SER A 168 -3.72 17.30 9.01
CA SER A 168 -3.41 18.64 9.53
C SER A 168 -2.56 19.41 8.52
N GLY A 169 -2.79 20.72 8.36
CA GLY A 169 -1.99 21.53 7.44
C GLY A 169 -2.23 21.30 5.94
N SER A 170 -3.14 20.41 5.51
CA SER A 170 -3.42 20.16 4.07
C SER A 170 -4.06 21.34 3.31
N GLY A 171 -4.46 22.39 4.03
CA GLY A 171 -5.04 23.61 3.47
C GLY A 171 -6.57 23.62 3.36
N LYS A 172 -7.29 22.85 4.20
CA LYS A 172 -8.77 22.78 4.21
C LYS A 172 -9.44 24.14 4.32
N SER A 173 -9.10 24.93 5.34
CA SER A 173 -9.66 26.26 5.57
C SER A 173 -9.36 27.22 4.42
N SER A 174 -8.11 27.22 3.93
CA SER A 174 -7.69 28.01 2.76
C SER A 174 -8.47 27.63 1.50
N LEU A 175 -8.71 26.34 1.27
CA LEU A 175 -9.46 25.84 0.12
C LEU A 175 -10.90 26.37 0.13
N ILE A 176 -11.57 26.35 1.28
CA ILE A 176 -12.94 26.88 1.40
C ILE A 176 -12.95 28.39 1.25
N ASN A 177 -12.18 29.10 2.06
CA ASN A 177 -12.29 30.56 2.19
C ASN A 177 -11.75 31.33 0.97
N ALA A 178 -10.66 30.86 0.36
CA ALA A 178 -10.03 31.53 -0.79
C ALA A 178 -10.30 30.83 -2.13
N GLY A 179 -10.69 29.56 -2.12
CA GLY A 179 -10.99 28.79 -3.33
C GLY A 179 -12.48 28.69 -3.61
N VAL A 180 -13.25 28.06 -2.72
CA VAL A 180 -14.66 27.71 -2.98
C VAL A 180 -15.59 28.92 -2.83
N MET A 181 -15.54 29.62 -1.70
CA MET A 181 -16.47 30.73 -1.41
C MET A 181 -16.39 31.84 -2.45
N PRO A 182 -15.20 32.32 -2.87
CA PRO A 182 -15.11 33.35 -3.90
C PRO A 182 -15.72 32.94 -5.25
N ASN A 183 -15.69 31.65 -5.61
CA ASN A 183 -16.33 31.15 -6.83
C ASN A 183 -17.86 31.06 -6.71
N LEU A 184 -18.39 30.76 -5.51
CA LEU A 184 -19.84 30.71 -5.28
C LEU A 184 -20.46 32.09 -5.07
N MET A 185 -19.69 33.08 -4.58
CA MET A 185 -20.15 34.44 -4.32
C MET A 185 -20.08 35.37 -5.53
N GLN A 186 -19.49 34.93 -6.64
CA GLN A 186 -19.55 35.67 -7.90
C GLN A 186 -20.97 35.69 -8.46
N GLN A 187 -21.31 36.74 -9.19
CA GLN A 187 -22.62 36.90 -9.83
C GLN A 187 -22.93 35.70 -10.74
N GLY A 188 -24.05 35.01 -10.49
CA GLY A 188 -24.43 33.79 -11.21
C GLY A 188 -23.83 32.49 -10.67
N GLY A 189 -22.84 32.60 -9.77
CA GLY A 189 -22.23 31.50 -9.02
C GLY A 189 -21.63 30.39 -9.90
N TYR A 190 -21.62 29.17 -9.37
CA TYR A 190 -21.09 27.99 -10.06
C TYR A 190 -22.19 26.96 -10.30
N ASN A 191 -22.38 26.53 -11.55
CA ASN A 191 -23.41 25.54 -11.93
C ASN A 191 -24.82 25.86 -11.40
N GLY A 192 -25.17 27.14 -11.35
CA GLY A 192 -26.46 27.62 -10.87
C GLY A 192 -26.59 27.65 -9.34
N VAL A 193 -25.50 27.53 -8.58
CA VAL A 193 -25.46 27.74 -7.13
C VAL A 193 -24.75 29.04 -6.83
N GLU A 194 -25.41 29.94 -6.11
CA GLU A 194 -24.90 31.27 -5.77
C GLU A 194 -24.99 31.46 -4.25
N VAL A 195 -23.88 31.86 -3.63
CA VAL A 195 -23.81 32.17 -2.19
C VAL A 195 -23.87 33.68 -2.03
N LEU A 196 -24.88 34.20 -1.33
CA LEU A 196 -25.08 35.64 -1.20
C LEU A 196 -24.31 36.25 -0.03
N SER A 197 -24.17 35.49 1.06
CA SER A 197 -23.37 35.87 2.22
C SER A 197 -22.81 34.62 2.89
N PHE A 198 -21.64 34.76 3.49
CA PHE A 198 -20.86 33.66 4.04
C PHE A 198 -20.24 34.07 5.37
N SER A 199 -20.23 33.14 6.33
CA SER A 199 -19.49 33.27 7.58
C SER A 199 -18.85 31.96 7.99
N SER A 200 -17.84 32.06 8.85
CA SER A 200 -17.10 30.91 9.38
C SER A 200 -17.18 30.85 10.90
N LEU A 201 -17.35 29.65 11.42
CA LEU A 201 -17.25 29.31 12.83
C LEU A 201 -16.04 28.39 13.03
N ASP A 202 -14.96 28.90 13.63
CA ASP A 202 -13.85 28.04 14.08
C ASP A 202 -14.19 27.52 15.48
N LEU A 203 -14.45 26.21 15.58
CA LEU A 203 -14.84 25.58 16.84
C LEU A 203 -13.74 25.62 17.91
N ALA A 204 -12.49 25.95 17.54
CA ALA A 204 -11.42 26.16 18.50
C ALA A 204 -11.55 27.48 19.28
N ASP A 205 -12.25 28.47 18.73
CA ASP A 205 -12.43 29.79 19.36
C ASP A 205 -13.67 29.84 20.28
N VAL A 206 -14.49 28.79 20.25
CA VAL A 206 -15.75 28.71 21.00
C VAL A 206 -15.48 28.48 22.49
N ALA A 207 -15.95 29.41 23.31
CA ALA A 207 -15.86 29.30 24.77
C ALA A 207 -16.91 28.34 25.36
N ALA A 208 -16.64 27.84 26.57
CA ALA A 208 -17.56 26.96 27.28
C ALA A 208 -18.95 27.61 27.44
N GLY A 209 -20.00 26.91 27.00
CA GLY A 209 -21.38 27.39 27.08
C GLY A 209 -21.78 28.42 26.00
N GLN A 210 -20.89 28.78 25.07
CA GLN A 210 -21.18 29.77 24.02
C GLN A 210 -21.46 29.15 22.63
N LEU A 211 -21.49 27.82 22.49
CA LEU A 211 -21.60 27.13 21.19
C LEU A 211 -22.72 27.66 20.28
N LEU A 212 -23.94 27.85 20.81
CA LEU A 212 -25.05 28.42 20.04
C LEU A 212 -24.95 29.94 19.90
N THR A 213 -24.40 30.64 20.88
CA THR A 213 -24.16 32.09 20.81
C THR A 213 -23.15 32.44 19.73
N ASP A 214 -22.08 31.67 19.59
CA ASP A 214 -21.03 31.88 18.60
C ASP A 214 -21.52 31.49 17.20
N LEU A 215 -22.29 30.40 17.08
CA LEU A 215 -23.01 30.09 15.84
C LEU A 215 -23.95 31.22 15.43
N ALA A 216 -24.76 31.72 16.37
CA ALA A 216 -25.65 32.85 16.13
C ALA A 216 -24.88 34.12 15.75
N GLY A 217 -23.75 34.39 16.42
CA GLY A 217 -22.83 35.47 16.10
C GLY A 217 -22.35 35.39 14.64
N SER A 218 -21.87 34.21 14.20
CA SER A 218 -21.49 34.00 12.80
C SER A 218 -22.67 34.19 11.83
N MET A 219 -23.90 33.85 12.22
CA MET A 219 -25.08 34.06 11.38
C MET A 219 -25.52 35.53 11.32
N LEU A 220 -25.21 36.34 12.33
CA LEU A 220 -25.48 37.79 12.33
C LEU A 220 -24.59 38.55 11.35
N ASP A 221 -23.40 38.02 11.04
CA ASP A 221 -22.50 38.57 10.02
C ASP A 221 -23.06 38.45 8.59
N TRP A 222 -24.18 37.74 8.39
CA TRP A 222 -24.80 37.67 7.08
C TRP A 222 -25.55 38.96 6.75
N GLU A 223 -25.12 39.59 5.67
CA GLU A 223 -25.70 40.82 5.15
C GLU A 223 -26.09 40.66 3.67
N LEU A 224 -27.18 41.30 3.29
CA LEU A 224 -27.66 41.42 1.91
C LEU A 224 -27.94 42.89 1.60
N ASN A 225 -27.31 43.44 0.57
CA ASN A 225 -27.47 44.86 0.19
C ASN A 225 -27.29 45.81 1.39
N GLU A 226 -26.24 45.59 2.19
CA GLU A 226 -25.92 46.37 3.39
C GLU A 226 -26.99 46.31 4.50
N GLN A 227 -27.86 45.30 4.47
CA GLN A 227 -28.85 45.02 5.52
C GLN A 227 -28.57 43.67 6.19
N PRO A 228 -28.49 43.60 7.53
CA PRO A 228 -28.35 42.33 8.24
C PRO A 228 -29.55 41.41 8.01
N VAL A 229 -29.29 40.12 7.75
CA VAL A 229 -30.34 39.10 7.53
C VAL A 229 -31.25 38.95 8.75
N PHE A 230 -30.69 39.14 9.96
CA PHE A 230 -31.38 39.07 11.24
C PHE A 230 -31.42 40.43 11.95
N ALA A 231 -31.85 41.46 11.24
CA ALA A 231 -31.96 42.81 11.80
C ALA A 231 -32.80 42.83 13.10
N GLY A 232 -32.22 43.36 14.18
CA GLY A 232 -32.85 43.49 15.49
C GLY A 232 -32.59 42.33 16.47
N ASP A 233 -31.95 41.26 16.03
CA ASP A 233 -31.50 40.17 16.91
C ASP A 233 -30.11 40.45 17.49
N SER A 234 -29.88 40.00 18.73
CA SER A 234 -28.54 39.86 19.31
C SER A 234 -28.08 38.41 19.21
N ALA A 235 -26.77 38.15 19.40
CA ALA A 235 -26.25 36.78 19.38
C ALA A 235 -26.97 35.90 20.41
N GLN A 236 -27.34 36.46 21.57
CA GLN A 236 -28.11 35.73 22.58
C GLN A 236 -29.58 35.49 22.18
N SER A 237 -30.28 36.47 21.57
CA SER A 237 -31.68 36.27 21.17
C SER A 237 -31.81 35.25 20.05
N LEU A 238 -30.90 35.31 19.06
CA LEU A 238 -30.87 34.35 17.96
C LEU A 238 -30.43 32.96 18.41
N ALA A 239 -29.46 32.85 19.33
CA ALA A 239 -29.08 31.56 19.92
C ALA A 239 -30.21 30.90 20.71
N ALA A 240 -30.96 31.69 21.49
CA ALA A 240 -32.14 31.20 22.19
C ALA A 240 -33.19 30.68 21.19
N LEU A 241 -33.39 31.40 20.09
CA LEU A 241 -34.33 30.98 19.05
C LEU A 241 -33.87 29.71 18.32
N LEU A 242 -32.58 29.59 17.98
CA LEU A 242 -32.00 28.37 17.42
C LEU A 242 -32.18 27.15 18.34
N ALA A 243 -32.17 27.35 19.67
CA ALA A 243 -32.39 26.30 20.65
C ALA A 243 -33.87 25.88 20.76
N THR A 244 -34.81 26.84 20.70
CA THR A 244 -36.24 26.57 20.96
C THR A 244 -37.06 26.32 19.70
N ASP A 245 -36.79 27.04 18.61
CA ASP A 245 -37.52 26.96 17.33
C ASP A 245 -36.59 27.27 16.13
N PRO A 246 -35.68 26.36 15.77
CA PRO A 246 -34.75 26.53 14.65
C PRO A 246 -35.46 26.67 13.29
N GLN A 247 -36.68 26.14 13.15
CA GLN A 247 -37.47 26.27 11.92
C GLN A 247 -37.85 27.72 11.64
N GLN A 248 -38.12 28.52 12.67
CA GLN A 248 -38.37 29.95 12.50
C GLN A 248 -37.15 30.67 11.91
N VAL A 249 -35.94 30.31 12.34
CA VAL A 249 -34.68 30.88 11.81
C VAL A 249 -34.51 30.51 10.34
N MET A 250 -34.73 29.23 9.99
CA MET A 250 -34.65 28.75 8.60
C MET A 250 -35.66 29.45 7.69
N GLN A 251 -36.89 29.68 8.17
CA GLN A 251 -37.91 30.43 7.43
C GLN A 251 -37.51 31.89 7.21
N ARG A 252 -36.90 32.55 8.21
CA ARG A 252 -36.37 33.91 8.04
C ARG A 252 -35.27 33.95 6.97
N CYS A 253 -34.35 32.99 6.97
CA CYS A 253 -33.35 32.86 5.89
C CYS A 253 -34.03 32.70 4.53
N LEU A 254 -34.98 31.78 4.39
CA LEU A 254 -35.70 31.55 3.13
C LEU A 254 -36.45 32.79 2.61
N GLN A 255 -37.03 33.59 3.51
CA GLN A 255 -37.75 34.82 3.14
C GLN A 255 -36.82 35.92 2.62
N GLN A 256 -35.58 35.96 3.11
CA GLN A 256 -34.57 36.93 2.67
C GLN A 256 -33.92 36.54 1.33
N LEU A 257 -33.97 35.26 0.94
CA LEU A 257 -33.42 34.81 -0.33
C LEU A 257 -34.29 35.29 -1.51
N PRO A 258 -33.70 36.02 -2.49
CA PRO A 258 -34.42 36.42 -3.69
C PRO A 258 -34.93 35.20 -4.48
N LYS A 259 -36.12 35.33 -5.08
CA LYS A 259 -36.66 34.31 -5.99
C LYS A 259 -36.04 34.48 -7.38
N ASN A 260 -34.87 33.91 -7.60
CA ASN A 260 -34.24 33.84 -8.92
C ASN A 260 -34.56 32.50 -9.61
N ALA A 261 -35.04 32.55 -10.85
CA ALA A 261 -35.36 31.35 -11.63
C ALA A 261 -34.11 30.64 -12.18
N GLN A 262 -32.97 31.35 -12.28
CA GLN A 262 -31.74 30.84 -12.91
C GLN A 262 -30.73 30.27 -11.91
N THR A 263 -30.68 30.78 -10.67
CA THR A 263 -29.74 30.33 -9.63
C THR A 263 -30.46 29.90 -8.36
N LYS A 264 -29.90 28.88 -7.68
CA LYS A 264 -30.25 28.47 -6.32
C LYS A 264 -29.38 29.27 -5.36
N GLN A 265 -29.98 30.28 -4.76
CA GLN A 265 -29.29 31.19 -3.84
C GLN A 265 -29.26 30.62 -2.42
N ARG A 266 -28.14 30.82 -1.72
CA ARG A 266 -27.88 30.30 -0.36
C ARG A 266 -27.14 31.31 0.50
N PHE A 267 -27.35 31.23 1.81
CA PHE A 267 -26.33 31.65 2.78
C PHE A 267 -25.37 30.49 3.02
N ALA A 268 -24.11 30.76 3.34
CA ALA A 268 -23.14 29.72 3.60
C ALA A 268 -22.55 29.83 5.01
N LEU A 269 -22.47 28.68 5.67
CA LEU A 269 -21.82 28.51 6.97
C LEU A 269 -20.65 27.54 6.82
N PHE A 270 -19.43 27.97 7.12
CA PHE A 270 -18.28 27.07 7.23
C PHE A 270 -17.97 26.78 8.69
N VAL A 271 -18.16 25.53 9.10
CA VAL A 271 -17.79 25.02 10.42
C VAL A 271 -16.40 24.41 10.33
N ASP A 272 -15.39 25.16 10.75
CA ASP A 272 -14.01 24.71 10.73
C ASP A 272 -13.67 23.92 12.01
N ARG A 273 -12.67 23.04 11.90
CA ARG A 273 -12.18 22.17 12.98
C ARG A 273 -13.29 21.42 13.70
N LEU A 274 -14.15 20.73 12.93
CA LEU A 274 -15.23 19.91 13.47
C LEU A 274 -14.73 18.87 14.49
N GLU A 275 -13.47 18.45 14.40
CA GLU A 275 -12.83 17.62 15.41
C GLU A 275 -12.92 18.21 16.83
N VAL A 276 -12.91 19.53 17.00
CA VAL A 276 -13.01 20.19 18.30
C VAL A 276 -14.40 19.94 18.90
N LEU A 277 -15.49 20.09 18.13
CA LEU A 277 -16.84 19.76 18.61
C LEU A 277 -16.93 18.28 19.02
N LEU A 278 -16.45 17.39 18.16
CA LEU A 278 -16.62 15.94 18.34
C LEU A 278 -15.86 15.39 19.53
N SER A 279 -14.74 16.02 19.85
CA SER A 279 -13.81 15.47 20.80
C SER A 279 -13.75 16.29 22.11
N SER A 280 -14.02 17.61 22.10
CA SER A 280 -13.73 18.57 23.21
C SER A 280 -14.61 18.42 24.44
N PRO A 281 -14.05 18.47 25.67
CA PRO A 281 -14.84 18.31 26.88
C PRO A 281 -15.57 19.61 27.22
N LEU A 282 -15.30 20.69 26.47
CA LEU A 282 -16.07 21.93 26.49
C LEU A 282 -17.54 21.68 26.12
N PHE A 283 -17.81 20.61 25.36
CA PHE A 283 -19.14 20.25 24.88
C PHE A 283 -19.59 18.90 25.46
N SER A 284 -20.74 18.89 26.12
CA SER A 284 -21.38 17.67 26.58
C SER A 284 -21.88 16.82 25.41
N ALA A 285 -22.08 15.51 25.63
CA ALA A 285 -22.61 14.62 24.60
C ALA A 285 -23.96 15.10 24.04
N GLN A 286 -24.82 15.66 24.90
CA GLN A 286 -26.10 16.23 24.48
C GLN A 286 -25.90 17.46 23.59
N GLN A 287 -25.01 18.38 23.97
CA GLN A 287 -24.69 19.56 23.16
C GLN A 287 -24.15 19.19 21.78
N ARG A 288 -23.30 18.14 21.68
CA ARG A 288 -22.78 17.67 20.39
C ARG A 288 -23.90 17.14 19.50
N THR A 289 -24.77 16.29 20.04
CA THR A 289 -25.92 15.73 19.31
C THR A 289 -26.87 16.83 18.83
N ASP A 290 -27.23 17.76 19.72
CA ASP A 290 -28.15 18.85 19.40
C ASP A 290 -27.56 19.79 18.34
N PHE A 291 -26.27 20.10 18.44
CA PHE A 291 -25.59 20.94 17.45
C PHE A 291 -25.48 20.27 16.07
N VAL A 292 -25.11 18.99 16.01
CA VAL A 292 -25.07 18.23 14.75
C VAL A 292 -26.46 18.11 14.12
N ALA A 293 -27.50 17.91 14.93
CA ALA A 293 -28.88 17.91 14.47
C ALA A 293 -29.30 19.29 13.92
N LEU A 294 -28.87 20.38 14.56
CA LEU A 294 -29.12 21.74 14.08
C LEU A 294 -28.42 22.01 12.74
N LEU A 295 -27.16 21.58 12.57
CA LEU A 295 -26.46 21.69 11.29
C LEU A 295 -27.19 20.93 10.16
N GLU A 296 -27.75 19.75 10.46
CA GLU A 296 -28.55 18.99 9.50
C GLU A 296 -29.84 19.73 9.11
N GLN A 297 -30.52 20.35 10.08
CA GLN A 297 -31.69 21.18 9.81
C GLN A 297 -31.32 22.38 8.93
N LEU A 298 -30.23 23.09 9.24
CA LEU A 298 -29.74 24.18 8.39
C LEU A 298 -29.45 23.70 6.97
N ALA A 299 -28.74 22.58 6.81
CA ALA A 299 -28.40 22.02 5.49
C ALA A 299 -29.61 21.53 4.68
N THR A 300 -30.71 21.15 5.33
CA THR A 300 -31.94 20.67 4.66
C THR A 300 -33.01 21.76 4.51
N SER A 301 -32.75 22.97 5.01
CA SER A 301 -33.65 24.13 4.88
C SER A 301 -33.89 24.58 3.44
N GLY A 302 -32.95 24.28 2.54
CA GLY A 302 -32.89 24.87 1.20
C GLY A 302 -32.46 26.35 1.20
N ALA A 303 -32.03 26.88 2.34
CA ALA A 303 -31.55 28.25 2.52
C ALA A 303 -30.06 28.35 2.85
N VAL A 304 -29.53 27.38 3.59
CA VAL A 304 -28.16 27.41 4.12
C VAL A 304 -27.33 26.25 3.56
N LEU A 305 -26.20 26.59 2.94
CA LEU A 305 -25.14 25.66 2.58
C LEU A 305 -24.21 25.49 3.80
N VAL A 306 -24.11 24.27 4.33
CA VAL A 306 -23.21 23.94 5.43
C VAL A 306 -21.96 23.25 4.89
N LEU A 307 -20.80 23.87 5.09
CA LEU A 307 -19.51 23.24 4.83
C LEU A 307 -18.85 22.95 6.16
N SER A 308 -18.21 21.79 6.27
CA SER A 308 -17.46 21.46 7.48
C SER A 308 -16.09 20.92 7.13
N ALA A 309 -15.08 21.18 7.96
CA ALA A 309 -13.76 20.59 7.83
C ALA A 309 -13.41 19.77 9.07
N CYS A 310 -12.91 18.55 8.87
CA CYS A 310 -12.46 17.66 9.92
C CYS A 310 -11.15 16.99 9.51
N ARG A 311 -10.37 16.49 10.46
CA ARG A 311 -9.16 15.72 10.15
C ARG A 311 -9.44 14.23 10.04
N ASN A 312 -8.60 13.55 9.27
CA ASN A 312 -8.78 12.13 8.96
C ASN A 312 -8.73 11.24 10.21
N GLU A 313 -7.92 11.58 11.20
CA GLU A 313 -7.78 10.80 12.43
C GLU A 313 -9.03 10.84 13.33
N PHE A 314 -9.94 11.81 13.14
CA PHE A 314 -11.22 11.90 13.86
C PHE A 314 -12.38 11.23 13.12
N TYR A 315 -12.11 10.56 11.98
CA TYR A 315 -13.12 9.82 11.24
C TYR A 315 -13.90 8.80 12.10
N PRO A 316 -13.29 8.04 13.04
CA PRO A 316 -14.04 7.15 13.91
C PRO A 316 -15.16 7.85 14.71
N LEU A 317 -14.91 9.08 15.20
CA LEU A 317 -15.91 9.86 15.93
C LEU A 317 -17.03 10.41 15.03
N LEU A 318 -16.75 10.61 13.74
CA LEU A 318 -17.76 11.05 12.78
C LEU A 318 -18.83 9.98 12.54
N VAL A 319 -18.45 8.70 12.62
CA VAL A 319 -19.35 7.56 12.38
C VAL A 319 -20.48 7.49 13.40
N ASP A 320 -20.26 8.01 14.61
CA ASP A 320 -21.26 8.03 15.69
C ASP A 320 -22.44 8.98 15.41
N TYR A 321 -22.33 9.85 14.39
CA TYR A 321 -23.36 10.82 14.04
C TYR A 321 -23.91 10.56 12.63
N PRO A 322 -25.12 9.98 12.49
CA PRO A 322 -25.70 9.66 11.19
C PRO A 322 -25.78 10.84 10.22
N SER A 323 -26.08 12.05 10.71
CA SER A 323 -26.10 13.27 9.88
C SER A 323 -24.74 13.57 9.25
N LEU A 324 -23.62 13.34 9.96
CA LEU A 324 -22.30 13.62 9.41
C LEU A 324 -21.86 12.58 8.36
N ILE A 325 -22.41 11.36 8.38
CA ILE A 325 -22.13 10.31 7.40
C ILE A 325 -23.12 10.33 6.21
N ALA A 326 -24.28 10.96 6.38
CA ALA A 326 -25.31 11.03 5.35
C ALA A 326 -24.78 11.57 4.01
N GLY A 327 -25.18 10.93 2.91
CA GLY A 327 -24.81 11.35 1.56
C GLY A 327 -23.36 11.05 1.14
N LYS A 328 -22.56 10.34 1.96
CA LYS A 328 -21.16 9.98 1.61
C LYS A 328 -21.04 9.33 0.23
N ALA A 329 -21.84 8.30 -0.05
CA ALA A 329 -21.85 7.60 -1.35
C ALA A 329 -22.26 8.49 -2.54
N LYS A 330 -22.82 9.68 -2.27
CA LYS A 330 -23.25 10.66 -3.27
C LYS A 330 -22.32 11.89 -3.33
N GLY A 331 -21.15 11.83 -2.69
CA GLY A 331 -20.14 12.89 -2.74
C GLY A 331 -20.26 13.96 -1.65
N ALA A 332 -21.02 13.71 -0.57
CA ALA A 332 -21.08 14.65 0.56
C ALA A 332 -19.74 14.75 1.33
N HIS A 333 -18.83 13.78 1.19
CA HIS A 333 -17.49 13.84 1.78
C HIS A 333 -16.45 14.11 0.69
N PHE A 334 -15.44 14.92 0.97
CA PHE A 334 -14.30 15.18 0.08
C PHE A 334 -12.97 15.08 0.82
N ASP A 335 -12.15 14.11 0.41
CA ASP A 335 -10.81 13.91 0.97
C ASP A 335 -9.79 14.80 0.26
N LEU A 336 -9.25 15.78 0.99
CA LEU A 336 -8.20 16.69 0.55
C LEU A 336 -6.83 16.13 0.90
N ALA A 337 -6.16 15.56 -0.09
CA ALA A 337 -4.78 15.12 0.01
C ALA A 337 -3.77 16.29 0.09
N ALA A 338 -2.57 15.99 0.57
CA ALA A 338 -1.40 16.87 0.46
C ALA A 338 -1.15 17.23 -1.03
N PRO A 339 -0.70 18.46 -1.33
CA PRO A 339 -0.45 18.90 -2.70
C PRO A 339 0.73 18.15 -3.33
N GLY A 340 0.61 17.81 -4.62
CA GLY A 340 1.74 17.25 -5.36
C GLY A 340 2.77 18.32 -5.73
N ARG A 341 3.91 17.90 -6.31
CA ARG A 341 4.97 18.82 -6.78
C ARG A 341 4.44 19.92 -7.72
N ALA A 342 3.58 19.56 -8.67
CA ALA A 342 3.00 20.52 -9.61
C ALA A 342 2.12 21.58 -8.91
N ASP A 343 1.32 21.15 -7.92
CA ASP A 343 0.49 22.03 -7.11
C ASP A 343 1.37 22.98 -6.28
N LEU A 344 2.43 22.45 -5.65
CA LEU A 344 3.39 23.22 -4.85
C LEU A 344 4.13 24.29 -5.68
N LEU A 345 4.59 23.95 -6.90
CA LEU A 345 5.21 24.93 -7.79
C LEU A 345 4.25 26.06 -8.15
N GLN A 346 2.96 25.77 -8.36
CA GLN A 346 1.96 26.81 -8.58
C GLN A 346 1.75 27.67 -7.34
N MET A 347 1.66 27.05 -6.15
CA MET A 347 1.55 27.74 -4.86
C MET A 347 2.75 28.64 -4.57
N ILE A 348 3.93 28.35 -5.12
CA ILE A 348 5.15 29.15 -4.94
C ILE A 348 5.25 30.25 -6.01
N ARG A 349 5.20 29.87 -7.29
CA ARG A 349 5.55 30.75 -8.41
C ARG A 349 4.45 31.74 -8.76
N LEU A 350 3.18 31.34 -8.71
CA LEU A 350 2.08 32.18 -9.21
C LEU A 350 1.72 33.33 -8.27
N PRO A 351 1.64 33.16 -6.94
CA PRO A 351 1.48 34.31 -6.05
C PRO A 351 2.67 35.26 -6.12
N ALA A 352 3.89 34.72 -6.28
CA ALA A 352 5.09 35.52 -6.45
C ALA A 352 5.03 36.37 -7.72
N LEU A 353 4.65 35.78 -8.85
CA LEU A 353 4.46 36.49 -10.12
C LEU A 353 3.37 37.57 -10.00
N ALA A 354 2.25 37.28 -9.33
CA ALA A 354 1.15 38.23 -9.12
C ALA A 354 1.62 39.47 -8.37
N ALA A 355 2.51 39.29 -7.39
CA ALA A 355 3.11 40.36 -6.60
C ALA A 355 4.36 40.98 -7.24
N GLY A 356 4.75 40.56 -8.45
CA GLY A 356 5.95 41.07 -9.13
C GLY A 356 7.26 40.65 -8.47
N LEU A 357 7.28 39.50 -7.81
CA LEU A 357 8.45 38.93 -7.15
C LEU A 357 9.24 38.04 -8.09
N SER A 358 10.56 37.99 -7.90
CA SER A 358 11.46 37.04 -8.58
C SER A 358 12.21 36.18 -7.56
N PHE A 359 12.78 35.06 -7.98
CA PHE A 359 13.54 34.15 -7.12
C PHE A 359 15.03 34.25 -7.40
N ASP A 360 15.84 34.10 -6.35
CA ASP A 360 17.29 33.96 -6.47
C ASP A 360 17.69 32.57 -6.94
N THR A 361 18.91 32.47 -7.48
CA THR A 361 19.48 31.22 -7.98
C THR A 361 20.76 30.90 -7.24
N ASP A 362 20.99 29.63 -6.92
CA ASP A 362 22.24 29.21 -6.30
C ASP A 362 23.38 29.25 -7.32
N PRO A 363 24.42 30.06 -7.11
CA PRO A 363 25.52 30.19 -8.08
C PRO A 363 26.33 28.90 -8.25
N ALA A 364 26.30 27.97 -7.28
CA ALA A 364 27.06 26.73 -7.36
C ALA A 364 26.34 25.64 -8.17
N THR A 365 25.01 25.58 -8.10
CA THR A 365 24.20 24.52 -8.73
C THR A 365 23.32 25.00 -9.87
N ALA A 366 23.22 26.32 -10.07
CA ALA A 366 22.28 26.99 -10.96
C ALA A 366 20.78 26.68 -10.66
N MET A 367 20.47 26.15 -9.48
CA MET A 367 19.10 25.83 -9.07
C MET A 367 18.39 27.06 -8.51
N GLY A 368 17.15 27.32 -8.95
CA GLY A 368 16.31 28.39 -8.42
C GLY A 368 15.79 28.12 -7.01
N LEU A 369 15.64 29.17 -6.21
CA LEU A 369 15.13 29.08 -4.84
C LEU A 369 13.69 28.52 -4.80
N ASP A 370 12.87 28.84 -5.79
CA ASP A 370 11.54 28.25 -6.00
C ASP A 370 11.58 26.72 -6.15
N GLU A 371 12.57 26.20 -6.87
CA GLU A 371 12.76 24.76 -7.05
C GLU A 371 13.24 24.08 -5.76
N MET A 372 14.13 24.75 -5.01
CA MET A 372 14.57 24.28 -3.68
C MET A 372 13.41 24.21 -2.69
N LEU A 373 12.59 25.28 -2.63
CA LEU A 373 11.40 25.35 -1.78
C LEU A 373 10.40 24.23 -2.14
N CYS A 374 10.19 23.99 -3.44
CA CYS A 374 9.30 22.92 -3.87
C CYS A 374 9.83 21.53 -3.51
N THR A 375 11.12 21.29 -3.69
CA THR A 375 11.74 19.99 -3.39
C THR A 375 11.67 19.67 -1.91
N GLU A 376 11.97 20.64 -1.05
CA GLU A 376 11.92 20.47 0.41
C GLU A 376 10.47 20.36 0.94
N ALA A 377 9.50 21.03 0.31
CA ALA A 377 8.09 20.88 0.66
C ALA A 377 7.52 19.53 0.19
N ALA A 378 7.90 19.04 -1.00
CA ALA A 378 7.38 17.80 -1.56
C ALA A 378 7.86 16.56 -0.78
N SER A 379 9.01 16.62 -0.11
CA SER A 379 9.52 15.54 0.75
C SER A 379 8.84 15.46 2.12
N ASN A 380 7.94 16.41 2.45
CA ASN A 380 7.32 16.55 3.77
C ASN A 380 5.79 16.78 3.64
N PRO A 381 4.94 15.75 3.86
CA PRO A 381 3.48 15.83 3.64
C PRO A 381 2.74 16.96 4.39
N ASP A 382 3.28 17.41 5.54
CA ASP A 382 2.70 18.45 6.40
C ASP A 382 3.40 19.83 6.22
N ALA A 383 4.19 20.02 5.16
CA ALA A 383 5.02 21.20 4.99
C ALA A 383 4.29 22.48 4.59
N LEU A 384 3.00 22.42 4.21
CA LEU A 384 2.29 23.57 3.65
C LEU A 384 2.32 24.83 4.55
N PRO A 385 1.98 24.76 5.85
CA PRO A 385 2.08 25.92 6.74
C PRO A 385 3.51 26.45 6.87
N MET A 386 4.51 25.55 6.90
CA MET A 386 5.92 25.92 7.02
C MET A 386 6.45 26.58 5.74
N LEU A 387 6.06 26.06 4.58
CA LEU A 387 6.36 26.64 3.27
C LEU A 387 5.78 28.05 3.19
N GLN A 388 4.53 28.22 3.60
CA GLN A 388 3.83 29.51 3.58
C GLN A 388 4.48 30.54 4.51
N TYR A 389 4.88 30.13 5.71
CA TYR A 389 5.66 30.96 6.63
C TYR A 389 7.02 31.33 6.04
N THR A 390 7.74 30.36 5.47
CA THR A 390 9.05 30.57 4.85
C THR A 390 8.96 31.56 3.69
N LEU A 391 7.95 31.42 2.82
CA LEU A 391 7.69 32.34 1.71
C LEU A 391 7.33 33.75 2.20
N GLN A 392 6.57 33.88 3.28
CA GLN A 392 6.31 35.18 3.90
C GLN A 392 7.59 35.82 4.45
N GLN A 393 8.45 35.06 5.14
CA GLN A 393 9.72 35.58 5.64
C GLN A 393 10.67 36.00 4.52
N LEU A 394 10.72 35.22 3.43
CA LEU A 394 11.44 35.58 2.21
C LEU A 394 10.89 36.87 1.60
N TYR A 395 9.57 37.05 1.59
CA TYR A 395 8.95 38.29 1.12
C TYR A 395 9.33 39.47 2.01
N LEU A 396 9.23 39.35 3.33
CA LEU A 396 9.51 40.45 4.25
C LEU A 396 10.98 40.90 4.22
N GLN A 397 11.90 39.99 3.90
CA GLN A 397 13.35 40.24 3.82
C GLN A 397 13.87 40.24 2.38
N ARG A 398 12.99 40.41 1.39
CA ARG A 398 13.35 40.51 -0.03
C ARG A 398 14.22 41.74 -0.31
N SER A 399 14.92 41.72 -1.43
CA SER A 399 15.70 42.87 -1.90
C SER A 399 14.82 44.02 -2.39
N ALA A 400 15.43 45.19 -2.61
CA ALA A 400 14.73 46.38 -3.12
C ALA A 400 14.11 46.19 -4.52
N ASP A 401 14.66 45.28 -5.33
CA ASP A 401 14.14 44.85 -6.63
C ASP A 401 13.14 43.68 -6.56
N ASN A 402 12.52 43.46 -5.39
CA ASN A 402 11.49 42.43 -5.16
C ASN A 402 11.97 40.98 -5.40
N LYS A 403 13.27 40.70 -5.21
CA LYS A 403 13.83 39.36 -5.35
C LYS A 403 13.85 38.63 -4.00
N LEU A 404 13.32 37.42 -3.97
CA LEU A 404 13.34 36.50 -2.83
C LEU A 404 14.72 35.85 -2.75
N LEU A 405 15.45 36.14 -1.67
CA LEU A 405 16.89 35.94 -1.58
C LEU A 405 17.28 34.55 -1.03
N LEU A 406 18.18 33.85 -1.72
CA LEU A 406 18.71 32.57 -1.26
C LEU A 406 19.50 32.68 0.07
N PRO A 407 20.29 33.73 0.32
CA PRO A 407 20.92 33.93 1.64
C PRO A 407 19.92 34.00 2.79
N VAL A 408 18.74 34.59 2.58
CA VAL A 408 17.67 34.63 3.60
C VAL A 408 17.14 33.23 3.83
N TYR A 409 16.87 32.45 2.77
CA TYR A 409 16.45 31.06 2.89
C TYR A 409 17.44 30.20 3.68
N LYS A 410 18.73 30.31 3.35
CA LYS A 410 19.81 29.60 4.06
C LYS A 410 19.92 30.06 5.52
N ALA A 411 19.74 31.35 5.80
CA ALA A 411 19.75 31.90 7.15
C ALA A 411 18.53 31.49 7.99
N LEU A 412 17.38 31.23 7.36
CA LEU A 412 16.21 30.62 8.01
C LEU A 412 16.46 29.14 8.35
N GLY A 413 17.38 28.47 7.65
CA GLY A 413 17.67 27.05 7.83
C GLY A 413 16.76 26.14 7.02
N GLY A 414 16.32 26.59 5.84
CA GLY A 414 15.33 25.89 5.01
C GLY A 414 13.90 26.11 5.49
N ILE A 415 12.97 25.27 5.02
CA ILE A 415 11.56 25.26 5.42
C ILE A 415 11.43 24.82 6.88
N GLU A 416 12.13 23.75 7.27
CA GLU A 416 12.10 23.26 8.66
C GLU A 416 12.71 24.27 9.65
N GLY A 417 13.77 24.99 9.26
CA GLY A 417 14.45 25.93 10.17
C GLY A 417 13.62 27.17 10.48
N ALA A 418 12.77 27.61 9.55
CA ALA A 418 11.95 28.80 9.70
C ALA A 418 11.01 28.72 10.91
N ILE A 419 10.47 27.53 11.21
CA ILE A 419 9.56 27.32 12.34
C ILE A 419 10.27 27.49 13.70
N GLY A 420 11.55 27.12 13.79
CA GLY A 420 12.34 27.32 15.01
C GLY A 420 12.54 28.79 15.36
N LYS A 421 12.71 29.64 14.34
CA LYS A 421 12.75 31.11 14.52
C LYS A 421 11.40 31.68 14.93
N ASN A 422 10.29 31.18 14.35
CA ASN A 422 8.95 31.58 14.77
C ASN A 422 8.70 31.22 16.25
N ALA A 423 9.11 30.02 16.67
CA ALA A 423 9.01 29.59 18.07
C ALA A 423 9.78 30.52 19.02
N GLU A 424 11.01 30.93 18.65
CA GLU A 424 11.76 31.91 19.44
C GLU A 424 11.06 33.27 19.51
N GLN A 425 10.45 33.73 18.41
CA GLN A 425 9.70 34.98 18.39
C GLN A 425 8.44 34.93 19.26
N ALA A 426 7.69 33.81 19.19
CA ALA A 426 6.53 33.56 20.04
C ALA A 426 6.91 33.57 21.53
N ILE A 427 8.00 32.89 21.91
CA ILE A 427 8.54 32.94 23.27
C ILE A 427 8.95 34.35 23.68
N LYS A 428 9.59 35.11 22.79
CA LYS A 428 10.07 36.46 23.10
C LYS A 428 8.92 37.43 23.39
N GLY A 429 7.73 37.19 22.83
CA GLY A 429 6.51 37.97 23.11
C GLY A 429 5.90 37.72 24.48
N LEU A 430 6.28 36.64 25.17
CA LEU A 430 5.76 36.27 26.48
C LEU A 430 6.53 36.95 27.63
N SER A 431 5.85 37.16 28.76
CA SER A 431 6.47 37.62 30.00
C SER A 431 7.47 36.60 30.55
N LYS A 432 8.37 37.04 31.43
CA LYS A 432 9.42 36.17 31.99
C LYS A 432 8.85 34.93 32.72
N VAL A 433 7.73 35.10 33.43
CA VAL A 433 7.07 34.02 34.18
C VAL A 433 6.47 32.96 33.24
N GLU A 434 5.89 33.38 32.12
CA GLU A 434 5.37 32.49 31.07
C GLU A 434 6.50 31.77 30.35
N GLN A 435 7.61 32.46 30.05
CA GLN A 435 8.79 31.83 29.45
C GLN A 435 9.41 30.76 30.35
N ASP A 436 9.45 30.99 31.67
CA ASP A 436 10.04 30.05 32.65
C ASP A 436 9.18 28.79 32.86
N SER A 437 7.94 28.78 32.35
CA SER A 437 7.05 27.62 32.34
C SER A 437 7.37 26.63 31.20
N LEU A 438 8.22 27.01 30.23
CA LEU A 438 8.54 26.20 29.05
C LEU A 438 9.12 24.80 29.36
N PRO A 439 10.09 24.63 30.27
CA PRO A 439 10.65 23.30 30.59
C PRO A 439 9.57 22.30 31.05
N ARG A 440 8.61 22.77 31.84
CA ARG A 440 7.51 21.96 32.33
C ARG A 440 6.58 21.57 31.18
N VAL A 441 6.23 22.51 30.30
CA VAL A 441 5.42 22.24 29.10
C VAL A 441 6.10 21.25 28.16
N LEU A 442 7.41 21.41 27.89
CA LEU A 442 8.18 20.46 27.08
C LEU A 442 8.23 19.05 27.70
N SER A 443 8.32 18.92 29.03
CA SER A 443 8.29 17.62 29.72
C SER A 443 6.98 16.83 29.54
N MET A 444 5.89 17.53 29.20
CA MET A 444 4.60 16.93 28.88
C MET A 444 4.55 16.47 27.43
N LEU A 445 5.19 17.21 26.53
CA LEU A 445 5.09 17.05 25.08
C LEU A 445 6.19 16.19 24.45
N VAL A 446 7.37 16.13 25.06
CA VAL A 446 8.53 15.40 24.53
C VAL A 446 8.59 14.01 25.14
N THR A 447 8.80 13.00 24.28
CA THR A 447 9.13 11.64 24.71
C THR A 447 10.15 11.02 23.75
N LEU A 448 10.70 9.87 24.13
CA LEU A 448 11.51 9.05 23.23
C LEU A 448 10.68 7.84 22.77
N ARG A 449 10.91 7.38 21.54
CA ARG A 449 10.37 6.11 21.03
C ARG A 449 10.98 4.93 21.80
N GLU A 450 10.48 3.72 21.52
CA GLU A 450 10.93 2.47 22.16
C GLU A 450 12.43 2.18 21.97
N ASP A 451 13.06 2.77 20.95
CA ASP A 451 14.50 2.68 20.72
C ASP A 451 15.35 3.53 21.69
N GLU A 452 14.71 4.31 22.56
CA GLU A 452 15.30 5.24 23.53
C GLU A 452 16.23 6.29 22.90
N LYS A 453 16.16 6.49 21.58
CA LYS A 453 17.04 7.38 20.81
C LYS A 453 16.25 8.35 19.94
N SER A 454 15.16 7.89 19.34
CA SER A 454 14.34 8.70 18.45
C SER A 454 13.42 9.60 19.26
N ILE A 455 13.66 10.90 19.15
CA ILE A 455 12.80 11.94 19.74
C ILE A 455 11.47 11.94 19.02
N THR A 456 10.37 11.91 19.78
CA THR A 456 9.01 12.04 19.24
C THR A 456 8.16 12.90 20.17
N SER A 457 7.01 13.32 19.69
CA SER A 457 6.06 14.09 20.51
C SER A 457 4.95 13.21 21.07
N ARG A 458 4.42 13.60 22.23
CA ARG A 458 3.19 13.07 22.80
C ARG A 458 2.27 14.22 23.19
N SER A 459 1.03 13.88 23.50
CA SER A 459 0.04 14.85 23.93
C SER A 459 0.16 15.16 25.42
N GLY A 460 0.21 16.46 25.75
CA GLY A 460 0.06 16.96 27.11
C GLY A 460 -1.42 17.20 27.42
N ARG A 461 -1.87 16.83 28.62
CA ARG A 461 -3.26 17.08 29.03
C ARG A 461 -3.37 18.49 29.60
N VAL A 462 -4.37 19.27 29.19
CA VAL A 462 -4.57 20.65 29.68
C VAL A 462 -4.79 20.67 31.20
N GLN A 463 -5.39 19.62 31.77
CA GLN A 463 -5.57 19.47 33.22
C GLN A 463 -4.24 19.37 34.00
N GLN A 464 -3.13 19.02 33.33
CA GLN A 464 -1.80 18.97 33.95
C GLN A 464 -1.16 20.37 34.07
N LEU A 465 -1.72 21.40 33.42
CA LEU A 465 -1.30 22.78 33.55
C LEU A 465 -1.81 23.35 34.88
N GLN A 466 -0.88 23.68 35.77
CA GLN A 466 -1.17 24.11 37.14
C GLN A 466 -1.28 25.63 37.26
N THR A 467 -0.51 26.37 36.47
CA THR A 467 -0.40 27.84 36.58
C THR A 467 -1.04 28.54 35.39
N ASP A 468 -1.46 29.80 35.58
CA ASP A 468 -1.96 30.63 34.48
C ASP A 468 -0.85 30.93 33.47
N ALA A 469 0.40 31.02 33.91
CA ALA A 469 1.56 31.20 33.03
C ALA A 469 1.77 30.01 32.06
N GLU A 470 1.58 28.78 32.53
CA GLU A 470 1.60 27.59 31.67
C GLU A 470 0.46 27.58 30.65
N ARG A 471 -0.75 28.02 31.07
CA ARG A 471 -1.92 28.12 30.19
C ARG A 471 -1.71 29.18 29.10
N THR A 472 -1.23 30.37 29.46
CA THR A 472 -0.93 31.44 28.51
C THR A 472 0.16 31.04 27.52
N LEU A 473 1.22 30.35 27.99
CA LEU A 473 2.27 29.81 27.11
C LEU A 473 1.69 28.82 26.08
N VAL A 474 0.92 27.82 26.54
CA VAL A 474 0.31 26.83 25.64
C VAL A 474 -0.66 27.49 24.67
N GLN A 475 -1.51 28.40 25.17
CA GLN A 475 -2.45 29.15 24.35
C GLN A 475 -1.72 29.96 23.26
N THR A 476 -0.69 30.71 23.64
CA THR A 476 0.12 31.48 22.68
C THR A 476 0.76 30.56 21.64
N MET A 477 1.26 29.38 22.04
CA MET A 477 1.83 28.41 21.11
C MET A 477 0.79 27.83 20.15
N VAL A 478 -0.46 27.63 20.60
CA VAL A 478 -1.57 27.19 19.75
C VAL A 478 -2.00 28.31 18.79
N GLU A 479 -2.11 29.55 19.28
CA GLU A 479 -2.45 30.73 18.48
C GLU A 479 -1.40 30.99 17.38
N GLN A 480 -0.12 30.83 17.72
CA GLN A 480 1.01 30.91 16.78
C GLN A 480 1.15 29.64 15.91
N ARG A 481 0.23 28.67 16.02
CA ARG A 481 0.18 27.40 15.27
C ARG A 481 1.44 26.53 15.42
N LEU A 482 2.14 26.68 16.54
CA LEU A 482 3.29 25.87 16.92
C LEU A 482 2.84 24.62 17.68
N PHE A 483 1.75 24.72 18.44
CA PHE A 483 1.04 23.61 19.07
C PHE A 483 -0.35 23.41 18.44
N VAL A 484 -0.92 22.24 18.70
CA VAL A 484 -2.26 21.86 18.26
C VAL A 484 -3.06 21.38 19.46
N SER A 485 -4.24 21.94 19.66
CA SER A 485 -5.21 21.38 20.60
C SER A 485 -6.01 20.26 19.93
N HIS A 486 -6.21 19.17 20.66
CA HIS A 486 -6.96 17.99 20.23
C HIS A 486 -7.43 17.23 21.46
N LEU A 487 -8.18 16.14 21.28
CA LEU A 487 -8.60 15.30 22.39
C LEU A 487 -8.18 13.87 22.24
N GLN A 488 -7.80 13.33 23.40
CA GLN A 488 -7.36 11.97 23.55
C GLN A 488 -8.16 11.36 24.70
N ASN A 489 -8.90 10.30 24.41
CA ASN A 489 -9.79 9.62 25.38
C ASN A 489 -10.81 10.56 26.05
N GLY A 490 -11.29 11.58 25.34
CA GLY A 490 -12.29 12.54 25.85
C GLY A 490 -11.72 13.65 26.75
N GLU A 491 -10.40 13.73 26.93
CA GLU A 491 -9.74 14.80 27.71
C GLU A 491 -9.04 15.84 26.82
N PRO A 492 -9.06 17.14 27.20
CA PRO A 492 -8.49 18.21 26.39
C PRO A 492 -6.97 18.14 26.46
N CYS A 493 -6.35 18.00 25.29
CA CYS A 493 -4.92 17.84 25.14
C CYS A 493 -4.35 18.90 24.20
N PHE A 494 -3.05 19.08 24.29
CA PHE A 494 -2.25 19.85 23.35
C PHE A 494 -1.04 19.01 22.94
N SER A 495 -0.63 19.13 21.68
CA SER A 495 0.54 18.47 21.11
C SER A 495 1.34 19.44 20.25
N ILE A 496 2.53 19.03 19.83
CA ILE A 496 3.35 19.81 18.92
C ILE A 496 2.75 19.73 17.52
N ALA A 497 2.65 20.86 16.82
CA ALA A 497 2.09 20.90 15.47
C ALA A 497 2.93 20.11 14.46
N HIS A 498 4.26 20.13 14.63
CA HIS A 498 5.19 19.36 13.81
C HIS A 498 6.46 18.98 14.58
N GLU A 499 6.93 17.74 14.45
CA GLU A 499 8.14 17.25 15.14
C GLU A 499 9.43 18.00 14.74
N ALA A 500 9.43 18.78 13.66
CA ALA A 500 10.54 19.63 13.26
C ALA A 500 10.88 20.66 14.35
N LEU A 501 9.88 21.08 15.13
CA LEU A 501 10.09 21.93 16.30
C LEU A 501 11.05 21.31 17.31
N LEU A 502 11.03 20.00 17.52
CA LEU A 502 11.93 19.34 18.47
C LEU A 502 13.40 19.34 18.01
N ARG A 503 13.62 19.40 16.69
CA ARG A 503 14.94 19.30 16.06
C ARG A 503 15.56 20.65 15.70
N ARG A 504 14.73 21.66 15.41
CA ARG A 504 15.14 22.95 14.86
C ARG A 504 14.91 24.14 15.79
N TRP A 505 14.17 23.96 16.89
CA TRP A 505 13.98 25.01 17.89
C TRP A 505 15.11 24.94 18.94
N PRO A 506 16.03 25.92 19.00
CA PRO A 506 17.23 25.81 19.84
C PRO A 506 16.94 25.55 21.32
N ARG A 507 15.92 26.20 21.91
CA ARG A 507 15.53 25.95 23.31
C ARG A 507 15.00 24.54 23.52
N ALA A 508 14.19 24.01 22.60
CA ALA A 508 13.69 22.64 22.71
C ALA A 508 14.83 21.63 22.57
N THR A 509 15.72 21.80 21.60
CA THR A 509 16.88 20.92 21.39
C THR A 509 17.83 20.95 22.58
N ALA A 510 18.11 22.13 23.14
CA ALA A 510 18.94 22.26 24.36
C ALA A 510 18.27 21.57 25.56
N TRP A 511 16.97 21.79 25.76
CA TRP A 511 16.21 21.16 26.84
C TRP A 511 16.19 19.63 26.70
N ILE A 512 16.00 19.10 25.49
CA ILE A 512 16.05 17.66 25.21
C ILE A 512 17.42 17.09 25.54
N SER A 513 18.49 17.75 25.10
CA SER A 513 19.87 17.30 25.37
C SER A 513 20.17 17.28 26.86
N GLU A 514 19.70 18.28 27.62
CA GLU A 514 19.89 18.36 29.07
C GLU A 514 19.11 17.28 29.83
N HIS A 515 17.93 16.90 29.33
CA HIS A 515 17.00 16.00 30.02
C HIS A 515 16.90 14.60 29.39
N HIS A 516 17.80 14.27 28.46
CA HIS A 516 17.76 13.03 27.67
C HIS A 516 17.68 11.78 28.56
N ASP A 517 18.53 11.69 29.58
CA ASP A 517 18.55 10.54 30.50
C ASP A 517 17.23 10.39 31.26
N SER A 518 16.63 11.48 31.70
CA SER A 518 15.33 11.45 32.38
C SER A 518 14.19 11.05 31.43
N LEU A 519 14.23 11.49 30.16
CA LEU A 519 13.29 11.09 29.12
C LEU A 519 13.41 9.60 28.77
N SER A 520 14.63 9.07 28.66
CA SER A 520 14.91 7.65 28.43
C SER A 520 14.39 6.80 29.59
N VAL A 521 14.72 7.16 30.83
CA VAL A 521 14.21 6.46 32.02
C VAL A 521 12.68 6.50 32.09
N LYS A 522 12.06 7.64 31.78
CA LYS A 522 10.60 7.78 31.78
C LYS A 522 9.94 6.91 30.71
N SER A 523 10.44 6.92 29.48
CA SER A 523 9.90 6.10 28.39
C SER A 523 10.00 4.61 28.71
N ARG A 524 11.17 4.17 29.20
CA ARG A 524 11.39 2.78 29.65
C ARG A 524 10.46 2.40 30.80
N LEU A 525 10.29 3.29 31.79
CA LEU A 525 9.41 3.06 32.94
C LEU A 525 7.95 2.92 32.51
N GLN A 526 7.47 3.75 31.59
CA GLN A 526 6.10 3.71 31.07
C GLN A 526 5.83 2.34 30.39
N HIS A 527 6.72 1.90 29.51
CA HIS A 527 6.60 0.61 28.83
C HIS A 527 6.64 -0.58 29.80
N LEU A 528 7.58 -0.57 30.76
CA LEU A 528 7.67 -1.62 31.80
C LEU A 528 6.42 -1.67 32.69
N THR A 529 5.84 -0.50 33.01
CA THR A 529 4.59 -0.40 33.78
C THR A 529 3.42 -1.00 33.01
N GLN A 530 3.27 -0.68 31.72
CA GLN A 530 2.21 -1.25 30.87
C GLN A 530 2.32 -2.78 30.77
N ARG A 531 3.54 -3.30 30.57
CA ARG A 531 3.77 -4.75 30.53
C ARG A 531 3.44 -5.41 31.87
N TRP A 532 3.83 -4.81 32.99
CA TRP A 532 3.48 -5.32 34.32
C TRP A 532 1.97 -5.34 34.56
N LEU A 533 1.23 -4.32 34.09
CA LEU A 533 -0.23 -4.29 34.17
C LEU A 533 -0.89 -5.37 33.30
N ALA A 534 -0.43 -5.55 32.06
CA ALA A 534 -0.94 -6.56 31.13
C ALA A 534 -0.75 -7.99 31.67
N GLU A 535 0.36 -8.23 32.37
CA GLU A 535 0.72 -9.51 32.99
C GLU A 535 0.14 -9.67 34.40
N GLN A 536 -1.02 -9.06 34.66
CA GLN A 536 -1.77 -9.14 35.91
C GLN A 536 -0.93 -8.79 37.16
N GLN A 537 -0.05 -7.80 37.03
CA GLN A 537 0.81 -7.31 38.10
C GLN A 537 1.80 -8.37 38.63
N ASN A 538 2.18 -9.35 37.81
CA ASN A 538 3.10 -10.41 38.21
C ASN A 538 4.47 -9.86 38.64
N SER A 539 4.94 -10.32 39.79
CA SER A 539 6.18 -9.85 40.42
C SER A 539 7.45 -10.13 39.60
N ALA A 540 7.40 -10.99 38.58
CA ALA A 540 8.52 -11.27 37.68
C ALA A 540 8.90 -10.05 36.80
N TYR A 541 7.97 -9.14 36.56
CA TYR A 541 8.16 -7.96 35.70
C TYR A 541 8.54 -6.68 36.47
N LEU A 542 8.78 -6.76 37.79
CA LEU A 542 9.20 -5.62 38.61
C LEU A 542 10.65 -5.20 38.30
N LEU A 543 10.97 -3.93 38.55
CA LEU A 543 12.31 -3.41 38.35
C LEU A 543 13.33 -4.17 39.21
N ALA A 544 14.45 -4.53 38.60
CA ALA A 544 15.57 -5.15 39.30
C ALA A 544 16.21 -4.15 40.29
N ASP A 545 16.71 -4.67 41.42
CA ASP A 545 17.50 -3.89 42.38
C ASP A 545 18.80 -3.38 41.71
N GLY A 546 19.20 -2.15 42.00
CA GLY A 546 20.33 -1.47 41.36
C GLY A 546 19.92 -0.31 40.46
N LYS A 547 20.68 -0.09 39.37
CA LYS A 547 20.55 1.10 38.50
C LYS A 547 19.12 1.36 37.99
N PRO A 548 18.35 0.38 37.47
CA PRO A 548 16.99 0.64 36.98
C PRO A 548 16.03 1.16 38.05
N LEU A 549 16.09 0.61 39.27
CA LEU A 549 15.26 1.07 40.39
C LEU A 549 15.72 2.44 40.92
N GLN A 550 17.03 2.69 40.97
CA GLN A 550 17.58 3.99 41.39
C GLN A 550 17.22 5.11 40.40
N GLU A 551 17.31 4.85 39.10
CA GLU A 551 16.90 5.76 38.05
C GLU A 551 15.41 6.11 38.17
N ALA A 552 14.55 5.11 38.37
CA ALA A 552 13.12 5.32 38.56
C ALA A 552 12.80 6.11 39.85
N GLN A 553 13.54 5.87 40.95
CA GLN A 553 13.41 6.64 42.19
C GLN A 553 13.90 8.09 42.04
N THR A 554 14.96 8.31 41.27
CA THR A 554 15.49 9.64 40.97
C THR A 554 14.50 10.43 40.11
N LEU A 555 13.90 9.77 39.12
CA LEU A 555 12.85 10.35 38.30
C LEU A 555 11.59 10.69 39.12
N LEU A 556 11.22 9.85 40.09
CA LEU A 556 10.11 10.11 41.03
C LEU A 556 10.35 11.38 41.87
N ALA A 557 11.59 11.70 42.21
CA ALA A 557 11.97 12.90 42.95
C ALA A 557 12.08 14.16 42.07
N ASN A 558 12.08 14.01 40.74
CA ASN A 558 12.24 15.12 39.81
C ASN A 558 10.88 15.80 39.56
N SER A 559 10.72 17.05 40.02
CA SER A 559 9.48 17.82 39.89
C SER A 559 9.11 18.18 38.45
N LEU A 560 10.07 18.16 37.52
CA LEU A 560 9.80 18.41 36.10
C LEU A 560 9.03 17.26 35.45
N PHE A 561 9.19 16.01 35.88
CA PHE A 561 8.53 14.86 35.28
C PHE A 561 7.41 14.33 36.18
N SER A 562 6.16 14.51 35.77
CA SER A 562 5.04 13.90 36.48
C SER A 562 4.84 12.45 36.05
N LEU A 563 4.84 11.55 37.02
CA LEU A 563 4.52 10.13 36.87
C LEU A 563 3.05 9.86 37.21
N GLU A 564 2.43 8.97 36.45
CA GLU A 564 1.06 8.49 36.64
C GLU A 564 0.94 7.59 37.88
N ALA A 565 -0.30 7.34 38.34
CA ALA A 565 -0.55 6.57 39.56
C ALA A 565 0.02 5.14 39.47
N ASP A 566 -0.12 4.50 38.31
CA ASP A 566 0.37 3.14 38.08
C ASP A 566 1.90 3.07 38.02
N GLU A 567 2.56 4.08 37.44
CA GLU A 567 4.03 4.16 37.40
C GLU A 567 4.60 4.32 38.82
N ARG A 568 3.97 5.16 39.66
CA ARG A 568 4.34 5.31 41.08
C ARG A 568 4.14 4.00 41.85
N ARG A 569 3.01 3.33 41.62
CA ARG A 569 2.72 2.03 42.23
C ARG A 569 3.74 0.99 41.81
N PHE A 570 4.11 0.95 40.54
CA PHE A 570 5.12 0.04 40.01
C PHE A 570 6.49 0.27 40.65
N ILE A 571 6.93 1.52 40.81
CA ILE A 571 8.16 1.86 41.53
C ILE A 571 8.08 1.40 42.99
N GLN A 572 6.95 1.65 43.66
CA GLN A 572 6.78 1.32 45.07
C GLN A 572 6.80 -0.20 45.31
N VAL A 573 6.10 -0.98 44.49
CA VAL A 573 6.09 -2.45 44.58
C VAL A 573 7.48 -3.02 44.26
N SER A 574 8.17 -2.45 43.26
CA SER A 574 9.55 -2.84 42.93
C SER A 574 10.52 -2.55 44.09
N ALA A 575 10.40 -1.37 44.72
CA ALA A 575 11.22 -0.97 45.86
C ALA A 575 10.99 -1.87 47.09
N ASN A 576 9.73 -2.21 47.38
CA ASN A 576 9.39 -3.12 48.49
C ASN A 576 9.98 -4.52 48.28
N LYS A 577 9.88 -5.07 47.07
CA LYS A 577 10.45 -6.38 46.74
C LYS A 577 11.98 -6.38 46.81
N ALA A 578 12.62 -5.30 46.33
CA ALA A 578 14.06 -5.12 46.48
C ALA A 578 14.48 -5.06 47.97
N GLY A 579 13.71 -4.36 48.81
CA GLY A 579 13.92 -4.30 50.26
C GLY A 579 13.88 -5.67 50.94
N LEU A 580 12.88 -6.50 50.63
CA LEU A 580 12.77 -7.89 51.09
C LEU A 580 13.97 -8.74 50.64
N LYS A 581 14.40 -8.61 49.39
CA LYS A 581 15.56 -9.35 48.83
C LYS A 581 16.88 -8.93 49.49
N ARG A 582 17.04 -7.66 49.88
CA ARG A 582 18.21 -7.18 50.65
C ARG A 582 18.22 -7.76 52.06
N TRP A 583 17.06 -7.88 52.70
CA TRP A 583 16.93 -8.50 54.03
C TRP A 583 17.23 -10.00 54.01
N THR A 584 16.71 -10.74 53.03
CA THR A 584 17.04 -12.17 52.85
C THR A 584 18.51 -12.39 52.46
N ARG A 585 19.10 -11.48 51.67
CA ARG A 585 20.54 -11.48 51.36
C ARG A 585 21.41 -11.21 52.59
N ARG A 586 21.01 -10.31 53.49
CA ARG A 586 21.71 -10.06 54.77
C ARG A 586 21.61 -11.27 55.72
N GLY A 587 20.45 -11.93 55.77
CA GLY A 587 20.27 -13.19 56.50
C GLY A 587 21.13 -14.34 55.94
N THR A 588 21.26 -14.44 54.61
CA THR A 588 22.15 -15.41 53.96
C THR A 588 23.63 -15.05 54.07
N ILE A 589 24.02 -13.77 54.18
CA ILE A 589 25.40 -13.35 54.45
C ILE A 589 25.83 -13.76 55.87
N ALA A 590 24.94 -13.63 56.87
CA ALA A 590 25.21 -14.12 58.23
C ALA A 590 25.37 -15.66 58.26
N LEU A 591 24.58 -16.38 57.45
CA LEU A 591 24.73 -17.83 57.23
C LEU A 591 26.03 -18.17 56.47
N LEU A 592 26.46 -17.33 55.53
CA LEU A 592 27.71 -17.47 54.78
C LEU A 592 28.96 -17.26 55.64
N CYS A 593 28.92 -16.41 56.68
CA CYS A 593 30.00 -16.27 57.65
C CYS A 593 30.21 -17.56 58.48
N LEU A 594 29.13 -18.33 58.71
CA LEU A 594 29.21 -19.67 59.31
C LEU A 594 29.78 -20.69 58.31
N LEU A 595 29.46 -20.55 57.02
CA LEU A 595 29.99 -21.37 55.92
C LEU A 595 31.44 -21.03 55.54
N THR A 596 31.96 -19.83 55.81
CA THR A 596 33.37 -19.48 55.54
C THR A 596 34.35 -20.29 56.39
N PHE A 597 33.93 -20.76 57.56
CA PHE A 597 34.70 -21.73 58.35
C PHE A 597 34.77 -23.10 57.66
N THR A 598 33.75 -23.47 56.88
CA THR A 598 33.74 -24.69 56.04
C THR A 598 34.46 -24.50 54.70
N ALA A 599 34.65 -23.25 54.24
CA ALA A 599 35.18 -22.92 52.92
C ALA A 599 36.70 -23.11 52.76
N VAL A 600 37.46 -23.18 53.86
CA VAL A 600 38.87 -23.63 53.80
C VAL A 600 38.95 -25.06 53.24
N SER A 601 37.88 -25.87 53.39
CA SER A 601 37.77 -27.21 52.81
C SER A 601 37.31 -27.22 51.34
N MET A 602 36.78 -26.11 50.80
CA MET A 602 36.29 -26.00 49.42
C MET A 602 37.25 -25.25 48.48
N SER A 603 38.54 -25.21 48.85
CA SER A 603 39.68 -25.02 47.93
C SER A 603 39.71 -26.03 46.76
N PHE A 604 38.72 -26.92 46.68
CA PHE A 604 38.49 -27.91 45.65
C PHE A 604 37.53 -27.46 44.51
N ARG A 605 36.83 -26.31 44.62
CA ARG A 605 35.79 -25.88 43.65
C ARG A 605 36.25 -24.86 42.59
N SER A 606 37.53 -24.92 42.20
CA SER A 606 38.09 -24.06 41.14
C SER A 606 37.64 -24.42 39.71
N PHE A 607 36.85 -25.49 39.54
CA PHE A 607 36.36 -25.97 38.22
C PHE A 607 34.97 -25.41 37.84
N ASN A 608 34.24 -24.79 38.78
CA ASN A 608 32.82 -24.42 38.56
C ASN A 608 32.62 -23.01 37.97
N ALA A 609 33.67 -22.18 37.96
CA ALA A 609 33.64 -20.82 37.40
C ALA A 609 33.67 -20.83 35.86
N GLU A 610 34.28 -21.85 35.26
CA GLU A 610 34.34 -22.03 33.80
C GLU A 610 32.97 -22.46 33.23
N GLN A 611 32.19 -23.24 33.97
CA GLN A 611 30.82 -23.64 33.61
C GLN A 611 29.82 -22.48 33.57
N GLN A 612 29.94 -21.47 34.45
CA GLN A 612 29.00 -20.34 34.47
C GLN A 612 29.18 -19.37 33.29
N ALA A 613 30.40 -19.26 32.75
CA ALA A 613 30.66 -18.46 31.56
C ALA A 613 30.13 -19.16 30.29
N GLN A 614 30.29 -20.48 30.20
CA GLN A 614 29.70 -21.28 29.11
C GLN A 614 28.16 -21.28 29.15
N GLN A 615 27.54 -21.34 30.35
CA GLN A 615 26.07 -21.29 30.47
C GLN A 615 25.45 -19.97 29.99
N LYS A 616 26.12 -18.83 30.20
CA LYS A 616 25.63 -17.53 29.69
C LYS A 616 25.78 -17.40 28.17
N ARG A 617 26.82 -18.01 27.59
CA ARG A 617 27.04 -18.08 26.15
C ARG A 617 26.01 -18.97 25.47
N LEU A 618 25.80 -20.19 25.99
CA LEU A 618 24.76 -21.11 25.52
C LEU A 618 23.35 -20.51 25.65
N ALA A 619 23.07 -19.72 26.70
CA ALA A 619 21.78 -19.06 26.83
C ALA A 619 21.53 -17.97 25.77
N ALA A 620 22.57 -17.24 25.33
CA ALA A 620 22.45 -16.25 24.25
C ALA A 620 22.36 -16.92 22.87
N GLU A 621 23.15 -17.97 22.64
CA GLU A 621 23.11 -18.77 21.40
C GLU A 621 21.76 -19.51 21.26
N ASN A 622 21.20 -20.05 22.35
CA ASN A 622 19.87 -20.68 22.36
C ASN A 622 18.73 -19.67 22.12
N LEU A 623 18.83 -18.47 22.68
CA LEU A 623 17.84 -17.41 22.47
C LEU A 623 17.83 -16.93 21.01
N LEU A 624 19.01 -16.75 20.41
CA LEU A 624 19.16 -16.43 18.98
C LEU A 624 18.65 -17.57 18.09
N GLY A 625 18.96 -18.83 18.44
CA GLY A 625 18.43 -20.01 17.74
C GLY A 625 16.90 -20.10 17.79
N PHE A 626 16.27 -19.79 18.92
CA PHE A 626 14.81 -19.71 19.04
C PHE A 626 14.21 -18.56 18.20
N MET A 627 14.86 -17.38 18.20
CA MET A 627 14.38 -16.20 17.48
C MET A 627 14.48 -16.33 15.94
N VAL A 628 15.43 -17.10 15.43
CA VAL A 628 15.67 -17.27 13.99
C VAL A 628 15.03 -18.56 13.45
N GLY A 629 14.92 -19.61 14.26
CA GLY A 629 14.28 -20.88 13.86
C GLY A 629 12.78 -20.89 14.19
N GLU A 630 12.44 -21.26 15.43
CA GLU A 630 11.04 -21.49 15.85
C GLU A 630 10.13 -20.25 15.70
N PHE A 631 10.68 -19.05 15.90
CA PHE A 631 9.91 -17.82 15.71
C PHE A 631 9.73 -17.49 14.22
N ALA A 632 10.69 -17.84 13.36
CA ALA A 632 10.53 -17.70 11.93
C ALA A 632 9.50 -18.65 11.36
N ASP A 633 9.48 -19.91 11.82
CA ASP A 633 8.45 -20.88 11.46
C ASP A 633 7.02 -20.39 11.78
N LYS A 634 6.85 -19.73 12.93
CA LYS A 634 5.55 -19.14 13.31
C LYS A 634 5.18 -17.91 12.49
N LEU A 635 6.15 -17.14 12.01
CA LEU A 635 5.90 -15.98 11.15
C LEU A 635 5.62 -16.39 9.69
N ARG A 636 6.23 -17.49 9.22
CA ARG A 636 5.90 -18.14 7.94
C ARG A 636 4.45 -18.58 7.89
N SER A 637 3.96 -19.28 8.92
CA SER A 637 2.60 -19.83 8.93
C SER A 637 1.48 -18.78 8.93
N ILE A 638 1.77 -17.54 9.35
CA ILE A 638 0.82 -16.42 9.32
C ILE A 638 1.10 -15.41 8.20
N GLY A 639 2.05 -15.68 7.30
CA GLY A 639 2.36 -14.86 6.13
C GLY A 639 2.98 -13.48 6.43
N ARG A 640 3.58 -13.29 7.61
CA ARG A 640 4.15 -12.00 8.07
C ARG A 640 5.67 -11.97 7.97
N MET A 641 6.17 -12.20 6.77
CA MET A 641 7.62 -12.22 6.45
C MET A 641 8.27 -10.84 6.60
N ASP A 642 7.48 -9.76 6.60
CA ASP A 642 7.93 -8.40 6.90
C ASP A 642 8.55 -8.26 8.29
N LEU A 643 8.12 -9.08 9.25
CA LEU A 643 8.54 -9.02 10.65
C LEU A 643 9.89 -9.73 10.91
N LEU A 644 10.40 -10.52 9.98
CA LEU A 644 11.65 -11.28 10.14
C LEU A 644 12.91 -10.43 9.95
N ASP A 645 12.82 -9.38 9.14
CA ASP A 645 13.94 -8.52 8.75
C ASP A 645 14.67 -7.87 9.94
N GLY A 646 13.92 -7.38 10.92
CA GLY A 646 14.48 -6.72 12.10
C GLY A 646 15.22 -7.69 13.02
N ILE A 647 14.77 -8.94 13.08
CA ILE A 647 15.35 -9.99 13.91
C ILE A 647 16.62 -10.53 13.25
N SER A 648 16.58 -10.81 11.95
CA SER A 648 17.71 -11.36 11.21
C SER A 648 18.90 -10.38 11.13
N ASN A 649 18.66 -9.08 10.96
CA ASN A 649 19.73 -8.08 10.96
C ASN A 649 20.43 -7.97 12.32
N LYS A 650 19.67 -8.05 13.42
CA LYS A 650 20.22 -7.97 14.78
C LYS A 650 20.97 -9.25 15.18
N ALA A 651 20.53 -10.40 14.69
CA ALA A 651 21.26 -11.66 14.81
C ALA A 651 22.58 -11.63 14.00
N LEU A 652 22.58 -11.00 12.82
CA LEU A 652 23.79 -10.84 12.01
C LEU A 652 24.83 -9.92 12.68
N GLU A 653 24.41 -8.81 13.30
CA GLU A 653 25.30 -7.93 14.09
C GLU A 653 26.05 -8.69 15.18
N TYR A 654 25.36 -9.57 15.91
CA TYR A 654 25.98 -10.44 16.91
C TYR A 654 27.06 -11.31 16.28
N PHE A 655 26.77 -12.03 15.18
CA PHE A 655 27.75 -12.91 14.55
C PHE A 655 28.91 -12.15 13.86
N SER A 656 28.68 -10.92 13.37
CA SER A 656 29.73 -10.10 12.77
C SER A 656 30.76 -9.62 13.79
N ASP A 657 30.31 -9.17 14.97
CA ASP A 657 31.19 -8.65 16.02
C ASP A 657 32.16 -9.72 16.53
N PHE A 658 31.70 -10.97 16.67
CA PHE A 658 32.53 -12.09 17.14
C PHE A 658 33.48 -12.67 16.08
N SER A 659 33.23 -12.45 14.79
CA SER A 659 34.13 -12.92 13.73
C SER A 659 35.42 -12.09 13.60
N SER A 660 35.47 -10.92 14.26
CA SER A 660 36.62 -10.02 14.27
C SER A 660 37.68 -10.37 15.33
N ALA A 661 37.34 -11.20 16.32
CA ALA A 661 38.26 -11.71 17.33
C ALA A 661 38.76 -13.11 16.90
N ASN A 662 40.04 -13.44 17.13
CA ASN A 662 40.71 -14.68 16.70
C ASN A 662 40.14 -16.01 17.27
N ASP A 663 38.91 -16.04 17.80
CA ASP A 663 38.25 -17.23 18.31
C ASP A 663 37.34 -17.85 17.25
N HIS A 664 37.67 -19.05 16.79
CA HIS A 664 36.82 -19.81 15.87
C HIS A 664 35.46 -20.11 16.53
N LEU A 665 34.37 -19.73 15.88
CA LEU A 665 33.00 -20.07 16.30
C LEU A 665 32.83 -21.60 16.41
N SER A 666 32.11 -22.05 17.44
CA SER A 666 31.73 -23.46 17.59
C SER A 666 30.92 -23.94 16.39
N ALA A 667 30.88 -25.25 16.16
CA ALA A 667 30.06 -25.86 15.10
C ALA A 667 28.58 -25.44 15.22
N GLU A 668 28.06 -25.40 16.45
CA GLU A 668 26.70 -24.97 16.77
C GLU A 668 26.47 -23.47 16.47
N ALA A 669 27.40 -22.59 16.85
CA ALA A 669 27.30 -21.17 16.51
C ALA A 669 27.40 -20.91 14.99
N ARG A 670 28.22 -21.69 14.26
CA ARG A 670 28.29 -21.64 12.80
C ARG A 670 27.00 -22.13 12.14
N LEU A 671 26.37 -23.17 12.68
CA LEU A 671 25.06 -23.65 12.23
C LEU A 671 24.00 -22.55 12.40
N LYS A 672 23.89 -21.95 13.60
CA LYS A 672 22.92 -20.85 13.86
C LYS A 672 23.17 -19.62 12.98
N HIS A 673 24.44 -19.29 12.71
CA HIS A 673 24.79 -18.23 11.76
C HIS A 673 24.34 -18.58 10.33
N GLY A 674 24.55 -19.82 9.89
CA GLY A 674 24.04 -20.30 8.60
C GLY A 674 22.52 -20.22 8.49
N GLN A 675 21.78 -20.65 9.53
CA GLN A 675 20.32 -20.53 9.60
C GLN A 675 19.83 -19.07 9.51
N THR A 676 20.55 -18.14 10.15
CA THR A 676 20.21 -16.72 10.09
C THR A 676 20.32 -16.18 8.67
N LEU A 677 21.41 -16.50 7.98
CA LEU A 677 21.62 -16.09 6.58
C LEU A 677 20.62 -16.76 5.63
N GLU A 678 20.22 -17.99 5.91
CA GLU A 678 19.18 -18.71 5.15
C GLU A 678 17.83 -18.00 5.28
N ALA A 679 17.40 -17.69 6.51
CA ALA A 679 16.17 -16.95 6.76
C ALA A 679 16.18 -15.55 6.09
N MET A 680 17.33 -14.87 6.06
CA MET A 680 17.48 -13.61 5.30
C MET A 680 17.28 -13.82 3.79
N GLY A 681 17.80 -14.92 3.27
CA GLY A 681 17.64 -15.30 1.87
C GLY A 681 16.18 -15.52 1.49
N GLU A 682 15.45 -16.27 2.30
CA GLU A 682 14.02 -16.49 2.14
C GLU A 682 13.20 -15.18 2.20
N VAL A 683 13.50 -14.31 3.16
CA VAL A 683 12.81 -13.02 3.28
C VAL A 683 13.08 -12.13 2.07
N ALA A 684 14.33 -12.07 1.60
CA ALA A 684 14.67 -11.33 0.38
C ALA A 684 13.95 -11.90 -0.86
N TYR A 685 13.86 -13.24 -0.96
CA TYR A 685 13.10 -13.91 -2.02
C TYR A 685 11.61 -13.52 -1.99
N SER A 686 10.98 -13.54 -0.80
CA SER A 686 9.56 -13.16 -0.63
C SER A 686 9.24 -11.73 -1.07
N ARG A 687 10.24 -10.84 -1.09
CA ARG A 687 10.12 -9.43 -1.50
C ARG A 687 10.50 -9.19 -2.96
N GLY A 688 10.79 -10.26 -3.72
CA GLY A 688 11.20 -10.17 -5.12
C GLY A 688 12.65 -9.70 -5.32
N LYS A 689 13.50 -9.73 -4.28
CA LYS A 689 14.90 -9.30 -4.34
C LYS A 689 15.83 -10.48 -4.60
N MET A 690 15.81 -10.99 -5.82
CA MET A 690 16.49 -12.25 -6.16
C MET A 690 18.01 -12.23 -5.97
N ASP A 691 18.66 -11.09 -6.23
CA ASP A 691 20.12 -10.95 -6.05
C ASP A 691 20.52 -10.99 -4.56
N GLU A 692 19.80 -10.26 -3.70
CA GLU A 692 20.02 -10.27 -2.25
C GLU A 692 19.76 -11.66 -1.67
N ALA A 693 18.68 -12.32 -2.13
CA ALA A 693 18.33 -13.68 -1.71
C ALA A 693 19.44 -14.68 -2.06
N THR A 694 19.91 -14.65 -3.31
CA THR A 694 20.97 -15.53 -3.79
C THR A 694 22.26 -15.33 -3.01
N ALA A 695 22.67 -14.08 -2.77
CA ALA A 695 23.89 -13.78 -2.03
C ALA A 695 23.83 -14.28 -0.58
N ALA A 696 22.70 -14.07 0.11
CA ALA A 696 22.51 -14.54 1.48
C ALA A 696 22.51 -16.07 1.57
N LEU A 697 21.80 -16.77 0.67
CA LEU A 697 21.77 -18.23 0.63
C LEU A 697 23.14 -18.84 0.30
N GLN A 698 23.93 -18.23 -0.59
CA GLN A 698 25.30 -18.68 -0.87
C GLN A 698 26.24 -18.46 0.32
N ALA A 699 26.09 -17.36 1.05
CA ALA A 699 26.82 -17.11 2.29
C ALA A 699 26.45 -18.14 3.37
N ALA A 700 25.15 -18.43 3.52
CA ALA A 700 24.63 -19.48 4.40
C ALA A 700 25.25 -20.84 4.07
N ARG A 701 25.21 -21.25 2.79
CA ARG A 701 25.80 -22.51 2.30
C ARG A 701 27.26 -22.65 2.69
N THR A 702 28.05 -21.60 2.50
CA THR A 702 29.48 -21.62 2.86
C THR A 702 29.69 -21.93 4.35
N LYS A 703 28.86 -21.37 5.23
CA LYS A 703 28.93 -21.65 6.67
C LYS A 703 28.45 -23.06 7.00
N LEU A 704 27.32 -23.47 6.46
CA LEU A 704 26.71 -24.78 6.73
C LEU A 704 27.58 -25.94 6.25
N LEU A 705 28.19 -25.84 5.06
CA LEU A 705 29.11 -26.87 4.55
C LEU A 705 30.36 -27.05 5.44
N SER A 706 30.82 -25.98 6.10
CA SER A 706 31.91 -26.10 7.07
C SER A 706 31.52 -26.90 8.31
N VAL A 707 30.25 -26.83 8.72
CA VAL A 707 29.70 -27.62 9.84
C VAL A 707 29.44 -29.06 9.40
N LEU A 708 29.01 -29.27 8.14
CA LEU A 708 28.73 -30.60 7.59
C LEU A 708 29.97 -31.50 7.58
N ALA A 709 31.15 -30.92 7.32
CA ALA A 709 32.42 -31.65 7.39
C ALA A 709 32.74 -32.19 8.80
N GLU A 710 32.22 -31.56 9.85
CA GLU A 710 32.43 -31.94 11.25
C GLU A 710 31.29 -32.80 11.80
N GLN A 711 30.06 -32.54 11.38
CA GLN A 711 28.83 -33.16 11.90
C GLN A 711 27.91 -33.64 10.76
N PRO A 712 28.30 -34.67 9.99
CA PRO A 712 27.58 -35.11 8.79
C PRO A 712 26.18 -35.68 9.07
N ASP A 713 25.95 -36.18 10.29
CA ASP A 713 24.70 -36.84 10.70
C ASP A 713 23.82 -35.96 11.61
N ASN A 714 24.10 -34.65 11.68
CA ASN A 714 23.28 -33.71 12.44
C ASN A 714 21.98 -33.41 11.67
N LEU A 715 20.84 -33.89 12.19
CA LEU A 715 19.52 -33.74 11.55
C LEU A 715 19.12 -32.27 11.32
N GLU A 716 19.38 -31.38 12.28
CA GLU A 716 19.05 -29.96 12.15
C GLU A 716 19.88 -29.27 11.05
N LEU A 717 21.16 -29.61 10.95
CA LEU A 717 22.04 -29.14 9.89
C LEU A 717 21.58 -29.65 8.51
N LEU A 718 21.25 -30.94 8.40
CA LEU A 718 20.76 -31.52 7.15
C LEU A 718 19.46 -30.86 6.71
N LYS A 719 18.53 -30.60 7.64
CA LYS A 719 17.28 -29.86 7.38
C LYS A 719 17.58 -28.47 6.82
N THR A 720 18.49 -27.74 7.47
CA THR A 720 18.87 -26.38 7.06
C THR A 720 19.57 -26.37 5.69
N LEU A 721 20.47 -27.32 5.42
CA LEU A 721 21.11 -27.47 4.12
C LEU A 721 20.11 -27.84 3.02
N GLY A 722 19.11 -28.67 3.36
CA GLY A 722 17.98 -29.00 2.50
C GLY A 722 17.19 -27.76 2.11
N ALA A 723 16.73 -26.97 3.09
CA ALA A 723 16.02 -25.71 2.86
C ALA A 723 16.86 -24.72 2.03
N ASN A 724 18.15 -24.59 2.31
CA ASN A 724 19.07 -23.76 1.54
C ASN A 724 19.14 -24.18 0.06
N ALA A 725 19.25 -25.48 -0.21
CA ALA A 725 19.28 -26.03 -1.56
C ALA A 725 17.92 -25.87 -2.27
N PHE A 726 16.81 -26.08 -1.56
CA PHE A 726 15.47 -25.82 -2.07
C PHE A 726 15.32 -24.37 -2.55
N TRP A 727 15.66 -23.37 -1.72
CA TRP A 727 15.50 -21.96 -2.11
C TRP A 727 16.40 -21.55 -3.28
N LEU A 728 17.66 -22.00 -3.31
CA LEU A 728 18.55 -21.74 -4.45
C LEU A 728 18.01 -22.40 -5.74
N GLY A 729 17.44 -23.60 -5.63
CA GLY A 729 16.74 -24.25 -6.74
C GLY A 729 15.47 -23.52 -7.15
N GLN A 730 14.66 -23.05 -6.19
CA GLN A 730 13.40 -22.35 -6.44
C GLN A 730 13.63 -21.01 -7.18
N ILE A 731 14.68 -20.27 -6.82
CA ILE A 731 15.08 -19.05 -7.54
C ILE A 731 15.36 -19.35 -9.02
N GLN A 732 16.06 -20.45 -9.31
CA GLN A 732 16.32 -20.88 -10.69
C GLN A 732 15.07 -21.42 -11.38
N TYR A 733 14.17 -22.07 -10.64
CA TYR A 733 12.90 -22.61 -11.13
C TYR A 733 12.00 -21.47 -11.61
N ASP A 734 11.88 -20.41 -10.82
CA ASP A 734 11.11 -19.21 -11.18
C ASP A 734 11.72 -18.49 -12.40
N ALA A 735 13.05 -18.52 -12.53
CA ALA A 735 13.75 -18.03 -13.71
C ALA A 735 13.66 -18.97 -14.94
N SER A 736 12.94 -20.10 -14.82
CA SER A 736 12.82 -21.14 -15.85
C SER A 736 14.18 -21.71 -16.31
N ASN A 737 15.20 -21.67 -15.45
CA ASN A 737 16.54 -22.16 -15.73
C ASN A 737 16.69 -23.61 -15.28
N TRP A 738 16.01 -24.53 -15.96
CA TRP A 738 15.88 -25.94 -15.56
C TRP A 738 17.23 -26.65 -15.35
N GLN A 739 18.26 -26.26 -16.10
CA GLN A 739 19.61 -26.83 -15.95
C GLN A 739 20.26 -26.47 -14.60
N ALA A 740 19.97 -25.28 -14.07
CA ALA A 740 20.48 -24.86 -12.77
C ALA A 740 19.61 -25.34 -11.60
N VAL A 741 18.33 -25.66 -11.83
CA VAL A 741 17.43 -26.21 -10.81
C VAL A 741 17.86 -27.62 -10.39
N GLN A 742 18.13 -28.48 -11.37
CA GLN A 742 18.38 -29.90 -11.15
C GLN A 742 19.41 -30.21 -10.04
N PRO A 743 20.65 -29.67 -10.06
CA PRO A 743 21.64 -29.98 -9.04
C PRO A 743 21.21 -29.53 -7.63
N GLU A 744 20.45 -28.44 -7.53
CA GLU A 744 19.98 -27.91 -6.25
C GLU A 744 18.85 -28.75 -5.65
N PHE A 745 17.89 -29.20 -6.47
CA PHE A 745 16.83 -30.09 -6.01
C PHE A 745 17.35 -31.51 -5.71
N GLU A 746 18.37 -31.99 -6.44
CA GLU A 746 19.07 -33.23 -6.10
C GLU A 746 19.80 -33.12 -4.76
N LEU A 747 20.46 -32.00 -4.46
CA LEU A 747 21.04 -31.74 -3.15
C LEU A 747 19.98 -31.74 -2.04
N TYR A 748 18.85 -31.07 -2.26
CA TYR A 748 17.74 -31.08 -1.30
C TYR A 748 17.24 -32.50 -1.03
N TYR A 749 17.05 -33.30 -2.09
CA TYR A 749 16.68 -34.71 -1.97
C TYR A 749 17.72 -35.50 -1.17
N HIS A 750 19.01 -35.38 -1.46
CA HIS A 750 20.05 -36.14 -0.76
C HIS A 750 20.16 -35.79 0.73
N TYR A 751 20.04 -34.51 1.09
CA TYR A 751 20.03 -34.13 2.51
C TYR A 751 18.78 -34.67 3.24
N SER A 752 17.61 -34.58 2.61
CA SER A 752 16.34 -35.07 3.17
C SER A 752 16.30 -36.60 3.26
N GLU A 753 16.85 -37.30 2.25
CA GLU A 753 16.99 -38.75 2.24
C GLU A 753 17.94 -39.20 3.35
N ARG A 754 19.05 -38.49 3.56
CA ARG A 754 19.96 -38.77 4.68
C ARG A 754 19.27 -38.58 6.03
N MET A 755 18.46 -37.53 6.20
CA MET A 755 17.66 -37.34 7.42
C MET A 755 16.70 -38.52 7.65
N TYR A 756 15.97 -38.94 6.63
CA TYR A 756 15.04 -40.06 6.72
C TYR A 756 15.76 -41.40 7.00
N GLN A 757 16.95 -41.62 6.46
CA GLN A 757 17.77 -42.80 6.78
C GLN A 757 18.23 -42.82 8.25
N LEU A 758 18.55 -41.64 8.81
CA LEU A 758 18.99 -41.51 10.20
C LEU A 758 17.82 -41.61 11.19
N ALA A 759 16.64 -41.11 10.80
CA ALA A 759 15.45 -41.06 11.64
C ALA A 759 14.17 -41.34 10.82
N PRO A 760 13.89 -42.61 10.46
CA PRO A 760 12.78 -42.96 9.57
C PRO A 760 11.39 -42.79 10.18
N ASP A 761 11.30 -42.78 11.51
CA ASP A 761 10.06 -42.57 12.26
C ASP A 761 9.84 -41.10 12.64
N ASP A 762 10.83 -40.22 12.38
CA ASP A 762 10.73 -38.79 12.68
C ASP A 762 9.87 -38.07 11.65
N LEU A 763 8.89 -37.30 12.14
CA LEU A 763 7.91 -36.65 11.28
C LEU A 763 8.55 -35.60 10.35
N ASP A 764 9.52 -34.82 10.86
CA ASP A 764 10.21 -33.81 10.06
C ASP A 764 11.02 -34.47 8.95
N ALA A 765 11.74 -35.56 9.25
CA ALA A 765 12.49 -36.31 8.24
C ALA A 765 11.59 -36.92 7.15
N ILE A 766 10.43 -37.46 7.52
CA ILE A 766 9.41 -37.95 6.57
C ILE A 766 8.91 -36.79 5.69
N MET A 767 8.57 -35.66 6.29
CA MET A 767 8.00 -34.52 5.58
C MET A 767 9.01 -33.84 4.65
N GLU A 768 10.25 -33.60 5.09
CA GLU A 768 11.29 -33.01 4.24
C GLU A 768 11.59 -33.89 3.02
N LEU A 769 11.69 -35.21 3.19
CA LEU A 769 11.86 -36.11 2.04
C LEU A 769 10.64 -36.09 1.10
N SER A 770 9.43 -35.94 1.66
CA SER A 770 8.22 -35.79 0.86
C SER A 770 8.21 -34.49 0.03
N TYR A 771 8.72 -33.39 0.58
CA TYR A 771 8.81 -32.11 -0.13
C TYR A 771 9.92 -32.12 -1.19
N ALA A 772 11.06 -32.74 -0.88
CA ALA A 772 12.16 -32.88 -1.83
C ALA A 772 11.78 -33.75 -3.04
N THR A 773 11.10 -34.89 -2.81
CA THR A 773 10.55 -35.72 -3.89
C THR A 773 9.47 -34.98 -4.68
N ASN A 774 8.59 -34.21 -4.03
CA ASN A 774 7.62 -33.37 -4.73
C ASN A 774 8.30 -32.33 -5.63
N SER A 775 9.41 -31.74 -5.18
CA SER A 775 10.20 -30.75 -5.94
C SER A 775 10.90 -31.38 -7.15
N LEU A 776 11.45 -32.59 -7.02
CA LEU A 776 11.96 -33.35 -8.17
C LEU A 776 10.84 -33.71 -9.15
N GLY A 777 9.65 -34.02 -8.64
CA GLY A 777 8.46 -34.25 -9.44
C GLY A 777 8.06 -33.02 -10.27
N SER A 778 8.05 -31.83 -9.67
CA SER A 778 7.71 -30.59 -10.38
C SER A 778 8.77 -30.21 -11.42
N LEU A 779 10.05 -30.43 -11.16
CA LEU A 779 11.11 -30.28 -12.18
C LEU A 779 10.92 -31.27 -13.32
N ALA A 780 10.60 -32.53 -13.02
CA ALA A 780 10.35 -33.55 -14.04
C ALA A 780 9.12 -33.20 -14.91
N MET A 781 8.09 -32.54 -14.37
CA MET A 781 6.98 -32.00 -15.17
C MET A 781 7.47 -30.97 -16.20
N GLU A 782 8.30 -30.02 -15.80
CA GLU A 782 8.84 -28.98 -16.69
C GLU A 782 9.79 -29.55 -17.75
N LEU A 783 10.59 -30.56 -17.37
CA LEU A 783 11.44 -31.33 -18.30
C LEU A 783 10.64 -32.30 -19.19
N GLN A 784 9.32 -32.40 -19.00
CA GLN A 784 8.40 -33.30 -19.70
C GLN A 784 8.78 -34.79 -19.54
N GLN A 785 9.32 -35.14 -18.37
CA GLN A 785 9.63 -36.50 -17.93
C GLN A 785 8.48 -36.99 -17.04
N PHE A 786 7.29 -37.13 -17.62
CA PHE A 786 6.05 -37.34 -16.86
C PHE A 786 6.00 -38.64 -16.06
N ASP A 787 6.72 -39.68 -16.49
CA ASP A 787 6.84 -40.94 -15.75
C ASP A 787 7.71 -40.79 -14.50
N VAL A 788 8.79 -40.02 -14.61
CA VAL A 788 9.65 -39.64 -13.49
C VAL A 788 8.88 -38.73 -12.54
N ALA A 789 8.12 -37.76 -13.08
CA ALA A 789 7.26 -36.88 -12.28
C ALA A 789 6.23 -37.68 -11.47
N ARG A 790 5.50 -38.60 -12.13
CA ARG A 790 4.51 -39.45 -11.48
C ARG A 790 5.12 -40.28 -10.34
N LYS A 791 6.26 -40.95 -10.56
CA LYS A 791 6.94 -41.74 -9.52
C LYS A 791 7.34 -40.89 -8.32
N ASN A 792 7.86 -39.69 -8.56
CA ASN A 792 8.24 -38.76 -7.50
C ASN A 792 7.02 -38.28 -6.69
N PHE A 793 5.90 -37.95 -7.36
CA PHE A 793 4.66 -37.59 -6.66
C PHE A 793 4.01 -38.77 -5.93
N GLU A 794 4.11 -39.99 -6.45
CA GLU A 794 3.68 -41.21 -5.77
C GLU A 794 4.48 -41.44 -4.48
N GLU A 795 5.79 -41.25 -4.52
CA GLU A 795 6.65 -41.39 -3.33
C GLU A 795 6.38 -40.27 -2.31
N SER A 796 6.25 -39.02 -2.77
CA SER A 796 5.85 -37.89 -1.91
C SER A 796 4.50 -38.16 -1.23
N LEU A 797 3.51 -38.67 -1.98
CA LEU A 797 2.21 -39.01 -1.44
C LEU A 797 2.30 -40.15 -0.43
N ARG A 798 3.10 -41.20 -0.70
CA ARG A 798 3.33 -42.31 0.23
C ARG A 798 3.89 -41.80 1.57
N LEU A 799 4.87 -40.91 1.53
CA LEU A 799 5.50 -40.31 2.71
C LEU A 799 4.52 -39.42 3.48
N LYS A 800 3.75 -38.56 2.80
CA LYS A 800 2.73 -37.72 3.46
C LYS A 800 1.60 -38.53 4.08
N LEU A 801 1.18 -39.63 3.44
CA LEU A 801 0.20 -40.56 4.03
C LEU A 801 0.78 -41.31 5.25
N LEU A 802 2.08 -41.64 5.23
CA LEU A 802 2.76 -42.19 6.41
C LEU A 802 2.75 -41.18 7.57
N ALA A 803 3.07 -39.91 7.30
CA ALA A 803 2.98 -38.82 8.27
C ALA A 803 1.54 -38.62 8.79
N ALA A 804 0.53 -38.70 7.92
CA ALA A 804 -0.87 -38.50 8.30
C ALA A 804 -1.41 -39.60 9.23
N ASN A 805 -0.87 -40.81 9.14
CA ASN A 805 -1.19 -41.86 10.12
C ASN A 805 -0.68 -41.52 11.53
N GLN A 806 0.37 -40.70 11.65
CA GLN A 806 0.87 -40.22 12.93
C GLN A 806 0.12 -38.98 13.45
N GLN A 807 -0.43 -38.15 12.53
CA GLN A 807 -1.16 -36.91 12.84
C GLN A 807 -2.40 -36.71 11.96
N SER A 808 -3.46 -37.49 12.21
CA SER A 808 -4.64 -37.56 11.33
C SER A 808 -5.49 -36.28 11.25
N ASP A 809 -5.36 -35.36 12.21
CA ASP A 809 -6.16 -34.12 12.31
C ASP A 809 -5.34 -32.85 11.96
N ASN A 810 -4.15 -32.99 11.36
CA ASN A 810 -3.32 -31.84 10.97
C ASN A 810 -3.81 -31.22 9.65
N GLY A 811 -4.41 -30.03 9.74
CA GLY A 811 -4.96 -29.31 8.59
C GLY A 811 -3.95 -28.98 7.48
N GLN A 812 -2.71 -28.64 7.85
CA GLN A 812 -1.64 -28.36 6.88
C GLN A 812 -1.27 -29.62 6.11
N LEU A 813 -1.10 -30.75 6.81
CA LEU A 813 -0.76 -32.02 6.18
C LEU A 813 -1.85 -32.51 5.22
N ILE A 814 -3.12 -32.29 5.57
CA ILE A 814 -4.24 -32.57 4.67
C ILE A 814 -4.15 -31.73 3.39
N ALA A 815 -3.79 -30.44 3.52
CA ALA A 815 -3.58 -29.57 2.36
C ALA A 815 -2.39 -30.02 1.50
N ASP A 816 -1.26 -30.41 2.12
CA ASP A 816 -0.06 -30.88 1.43
C ASP A 816 -0.30 -32.21 0.69
N ILE A 817 -1.14 -33.10 1.24
CA ILE A 817 -1.59 -34.33 0.57
C ILE A 817 -2.46 -33.99 -0.65
N ALA A 818 -3.38 -33.04 -0.49
CA ALA A 818 -4.25 -32.62 -1.57
C ALA A 818 -3.47 -31.95 -2.71
N ASP A 819 -2.47 -31.13 -2.40
CA ASP A 819 -1.58 -30.53 -3.41
C ASP A 819 -0.80 -31.60 -4.18
N THR A 820 -0.14 -32.54 -3.50
CA THR A 820 0.58 -33.63 -4.16
C THR A 820 -0.32 -34.52 -5.01
N ARG A 821 -1.55 -34.79 -4.58
CA ARG A 821 -2.55 -35.50 -5.39
C ARG A 821 -2.92 -34.72 -6.64
N SER A 822 -3.04 -33.39 -6.56
CA SER A 822 -3.27 -32.55 -7.74
C SER A 822 -2.11 -32.64 -8.73
N TRP A 823 -0.87 -32.62 -8.27
CA TRP A 823 0.31 -32.83 -9.10
C TRP A 823 0.36 -34.22 -9.74
N LEU A 824 0.05 -35.26 -8.95
CA LEU A 824 -0.04 -36.63 -9.44
C LEU A 824 -1.11 -36.78 -10.54
N ALA A 825 -2.26 -36.12 -10.38
CA ALA A 825 -3.30 -36.09 -11.40
C ALA A 825 -2.82 -35.39 -12.69
N SER A 826 -2.09 -34.28 -12.58
CA SER A 826 -1.47 -33.60 -13.72
C SER A 826 -0.45 -34.46 -14.45
N ALA A 827 0.41 -35.19 -13.73
CA ALA A 827 1.36 -36.13 -14.33
C ALA A 827 0.64 -37.28 -15.05
N ALA A 828 -0.40 -37.85 -14.42
CA ALA A 828 -1.23 -38.89 -15.03
C ALA A 828 -1.93 -38.38 -16.31
N LEU A 829 -2.40 -37.12 -16.33
CA LEU A 829 -2.98 -36.51 -17.53
C LEU A 829 -1.96 -36.35 -18.64
N ALA A 830 -0.75 -35.88 -18.33
CA ALA A 830 0.32 -35.72 -19.31
C ALA A 830 0.79 -37.06 -19.88
N GLU A 831 0.70 -38.16 -19.12
CA GLU A 831 0.89 -39.54 -19.61
C GLU A 831 -0.30 -40.07 -20.44
N GLY A 832 -1.45 -39.37 -20.44
CA GLY A 832 -2.67 -39.75 -21.16
C GLY A 832 -3.63 -40.64 -20.35
N ASN A 833 -3.47 -40.73 -19.03
CA ASN A 833 -4.32 -41.52 -18.14
C ASN A 833 -5.36 -40.64 -17.43
N VAL A 834 -6.40 -40.27 -18.17
CA VAL A 834 -7.49 -39.40 -17.69
C VAL A 834 -8.34 -40.09 -16.61
N HIS A 835 -8.51 -41.41 -16.70
CA HIS A 835 -9.25 -42.17 -15.69
C HIS A 835 -8.58 -42.09 -14.31
N LEU A 836 -7.25 -42.26 -14.25
CA LEU A 836 -6.50 -42.12 -13.01
C LEU A 836 -6.60 -40.69 -12.46
N ALA A 837 -6.45 -39.68 -13.31
CA ALA A 837 -6.58 -38.28 -12.89
C ALA A 837 -7.97 -37.95 -12.31
N ILE A 838 -9.06 -38.41 -12.96
CA ILE A 838 -10.42 -38.26 -12.43
C ILE A 838 -10.56 -38.96 -11.08
N LYS A 839 -10.05 -40.19 -10.96
CA LYS A 839 -10.10 -40.97 -9.71
C LYS A 839 -9.39 -40.22 -8.58
N ILE A 840 -8.19 -39.71 -8.82
CA ILE A 840 -7.41 -38.96 -7.83
C ILE A 840 -8.17 -37.70 -7.38
N HIS A 841 -8.72 -36.91 -8.30
CA HIS A 841 -9.52 -35.73 -7.93
C HIS A 841 -10.77 -36.11 -7.13
N GLN A 842 -11.44 -37.23 -7.45
CA GLN A 842 -12.60 -37.70 -6.71
C GLN A 842 -12.25 -38.14 -5.28
N GLU A 843 -11.14 -38.87 -5.10
CA GLU A 843 -10.64 -39.30 -3.80
C GLU A 843 -10.22 -38.10 -2.93
N LEU A 844 -9.49 -37.14 -3.51
CA LEU A 844 -9.13 -35.88 -2.86
C LEU A 844 -10.38 -35.14 -2.37
N LEU A 845 -11.38 -34.94 -3.23
CA LEU A 845 -12.58 -34.20 -2.87
C LEU A 845 -13.42 -34.93 -1.80
N ALA A 846 -13.46 -36.26 -1.83
CA ALA A 846 -14.17 -37.06 -0.83
C ALA A 846 -13.55 -36.92 0.57
N GLU A 847 -12.22 -36.84 0.66
CA GLU A 847 -11.52 -36.61 1.92
C GLU A 847 -11.71 -35.17 2.44
N LEU A 848 -11.57 -34.17 1.55
CA LEU A 848 -11.65 -32.76 1.96
C LEU A 848 -13.05 -32.33 2.41
N VAL A 849 -14.13 -32.90 1.83
CA VAL A 849 -15.52 -32.60 2.24
C VAL A 849 -15.85 -33.13 3.64
N ASN A 850 -15.12 -34.12 4.14
CA ASN A 850 -15.37 -34.75 5.44
C ASN A 850 -14.72 -34.01 6.63
N ILE A 851 -13.98 -32.93 6.38
CA ILE A 851 -13.32 -32.13 7.41
C ILE A 851 -14.36 -31.28 8.14
N LYS A 852 -14.51 -31.48 9.46
CA LYS A 852 -15.57 -30.88 10.29
C LYS A 852 -15.32 -29.41 10.70
N THR A 853 -14.12 -28.88 10.44
CA THR A 853 -13.71 -27.52 10.83
C THR A 853 -14.08 -26.49 9.76
N LYS A 854 -14.16 -25.21 10.16
CA LYS A 854 -14.34 -24.11 9.21
C LYS A 854 -13.12 -24.07 8.27
N PRO A 855 -13.29 -24.23 6.95
CA PRO A 855 -12.16 -24.43 6.05
C PRO A 855 -11.32 -23.16 5.92
N GLU A 856 -10.01 -23.31 6.11
CA GLU A 856 -9.02 -22.24 5.93
C GLU A 856 -8.93 -21.81 4.45
N PRO A 857 -8.54 -20.56 4.16
CA PRO A 857 -8.51 -20.06 2.78
C PRO A 857 -7.64 -20.88 1.81
N TYR A 858 -6.51 -21.41 2.29
CA TYR A 858 -5.62 -22.25 1.49
C TYR A 858 -6.30 -23.56 1.05
N LEU A 859 -7.03 -24.20 1.98
CA LEU A 859 -7.81 -25.41 1.70
C LEU A 859 -8.95 -25.14 0.71
N LEU A 860 -9.60 -23.98 0.82
CA LEU A 860 -10.64 -23.54 -0.11
C LEU A 860 -10.10 -23.33 -1.52
N ASP A 861 -8.88 -22.78 -1.68
CA ASP A 861 -8.23 -22.64 -2.99
C ASP A 861 -7.97 -24.01 -3.63
N ILE A 862 -7.37 -24.96 -2.87
CA ILE A 862 -7.12 -26.33 -3.36
C ILE A 862 -8.42 -27.02 -3.77
N LEU A 863 -9.46 -26.96 -2.93
CA LEU A 863 -10.79 -27.48 -3.23
C LEU A 863 -11.33 -26.91 -4.54
N SER A 864 -11.28 -25.58 -4.69
CA SER A 864 -11.80 -24.91 -5.88
C SER A 864 -11.06 -25.32 -7.15
N ASN A 865 -9.73 -25.44 -7.10
CA ASN A 865 -8.89 -25.85 -8.23
C ASN A 865 -9.15 -27.32 -8.62
N SER A 866 -9.26 -28.21 -7.63
CA SER A 866 -9.57 -29.63 -7.88
C SER A 866 -10.98 -29.81 -8.48
N TYR A 867 -11.98 -29.08 -7.99
CA TYR A 867 -13.31 -29.08 -8.60
C TYR A 867 -13.27 -28.57 -10.05
N GLN A 868 -12.55 -27.47 -10.33
CA GLN A 868 -12.40 -26.97 -11.70
C GLN A 868 -11.78 -28.00 -12.64
N LYS A 869 -10.69 -28.65 -12.22
CA LYS A 869 -10.02 -29.69 -13.02
C LYS A 869 -10.90 -30.90 -13.25
N LEU A 870 -11.58 -31.39 -12.21
CA LEU A 870 -12.53 -32.50 -12.37
C LEU A 870 -13.66 -32.13 -13.36
N ALA A 871 -14.21 -30.92 -13.28
CA ALA A 871 -15.23 -30.46 -14.21
C ALA A 871 -14.72 -30.40 -15.66
N GLU A 872 -13.50 -29.89 -15.88
CA GLU A 872 -12.83 -29.86 -17.19
C GLU A 872 -12.69 -31.28 -17.78
N LEU A 873 -12.22 -32.25 -16.98
CA LEU A 873 -12.11 -33.65 -17.43
C LEU A 873 -13.46 -34.30 -17.72
N LEU A 874 -14.49 -34.00 -16.92
CA LEU A 874 -15.86 -34.47 -17.16
C LEU A 874 -16.44 -33.89 -18.46
N ILE A 875 -16.09 -32.65 -18.82
CA ILE A 875 -16.48 -32.04 -20.10
C ILE A 875 -15.82 -32.78 -21.26
N HIS A 876 -14.54 -33.12 -21.16
CA HIS A 876 -13.86 -33.92 -22.17
C HIS A 876 -14.50 -35.30 -22.35
N GLN A 877 -15.11 -35.86 -21.31
CA GLN A 877 -15.91 -37.10 -21.37
C GLN A 877 -17.37 -36.91 -21.81
N GLY A 878 -17.79 -35.69 -22.18
CA GLY A 878 -19.16 -35.39 -22.58
C GLY A 878 -20.18 -35.34 -21.42
N LYS A 879 -19.72 -35.37 -20.17
CA LYS A 879 -20.56 -35.38 -18.95
C LYS A 879 -20.88 -33.95 -18.49
N THR A 880 -21.37 -33.10 -19.39
CA THR A 880 -21.56 -31.66 -19.16
C THR A 880 -22.45 -31.34 -17.95
N VAL A 881 -23.54 -32.08 -17.74
CA VAL A 881 -24.45 -31.86 -16.59
C VAL A 881 -23.72 -32.11 -15.26
N LYS A 882 -22.90 -33.16 -15.18
CA LYS A 882 -22.09 -33.42 -13.98
C LYS A 882 -21.06 -32.32 -13.78
N ALA A 883 -20.41 -31.86 -14.86
CA ALA A 883 -19.45 -30.77 -14.80
C ALA A 883 -20.08 -29.45 -14.30
N GLN A 884 -21.31 -29.12 -14.68
CA GLN A 884 -22.03 -27.94 -14.16
C GLN A 884 -22.21 -28.00 -12.63
N THR A 885 -22.61 -29.15 -12.09
CA THR A 885 -22.74 -29.35 -10.64
C THR A 885 -21.40 -29.18 -9.94
N VAL A 886 -20.33 -29.72 -10.52
CA VAL A 886 -18.97 -29.62 -9.97
C VAL A 886 -18.46 -28.16 -10.01
N PHE A 887 -18.70 -27.42 -11.09
CA PHE A 887 -18.37 -25.98 -11.12
C PHE A 887 -19.13 -25.17 -10.08
N ALA A 888 -20.39 -25.51 -9.75
CA ALA A 888 -21.12 -24.85 -8.67
C ALA A 888 -20.51 -25.15 -7.28
N GLN A 889 -19.80 -26.27 -7.11
CA GLN A 889 -19.02 -26.54 -5.90
C GLN A 889 -17.73 -25.72 -5.89
N ALA A 890 -17.02 -25.63 -7.02
CA ALA A 890 -15.85 -24.76 -7.15
C ALA A 890 -16.17 -23.30 -6.82
N ASP A 891 -17.31 -22.81 -7.34
CA ASP A 891 -17.76 -21.42 -7.17
C ASP A 891 -18.06 -21.10 -5.70
N ARG A 892 -18.67 -22.04 -4.97
CA ARG A 892 -18.92 -21.90 -3.53
C ARG A 892 -17.62 -21.85 -2.73
N ALA A 893 -16.70 -22.78 -2.97
CA ALA A 893 -15.42 -22.81 -2.27
C ALA A 893 -14.61 -21.53 -2.53
N LEU A 894 -14.55 -21.09 -3.78
CA LEU A 894 -13.78 -19.91 -4.16
C LEU A 894 -14.41 -18.60 -3.68
N SER A 895 -15.75 -18.50 -3.67
CA SER A 895 -16.44 -17.32 -3.11
C SER A 895 -16.19 -17.20 -1.59
N GLN A 896 -16.20 -18.32 -0.87
CA GLN A 896 -15.85 -18.35 0.56
C GLN A 896 -14.39 -17.95 0.84
N ALA A 897 -13.46 -18.22 -0.09
CA ALA A 897 -12.08 -17.75 0.02
C ALA A 897 -11.99 -16.23 -0.20
N ILE A 898 -12.64 -15.72 -1.26
CA ILE A 898 -12.64 -14.28 -1.60
C ILE A 898 -13.31 -13.43 -0.52
N GLU A 899 -14.35 -13.95 0.16
CA GLU A 899 -14.97 -13.26 1.30
C GLU A 899 -13.99 -13.01 2.46
N GLN A 900 -12.96 -13.85 2.61
CA GLN A 900 -11.96 -13.74 3.66
C GLN A 900 -10.82 -12.78 3.30
N ASP A 901 -10.43 -12.72 2.01
CA ASP A 901 -9.45 -11.77 1.48
C ASP A 901 -9.91 -11.25 0.10
N PRO A 902 -10.69 -10.16 0.05
CA PRO A 902 -11.26 -9.64 -1.19
C PRO A 902 -10.24 -9.07 -2.18
N GLU A 903 -9.03 -8.74 -1.73
CA GLU A 903 -7.97 -8.14 -2.56
C GLU A 903 -6.97 -9.20 -3.08
N ASN A 904 -7.22 -10.49 -2.79
CA ASN A 904 -6.35 -11.57 -3.23
C ASN A 904 -6.39 -11.75 -4.76
N SER A 905 -5.36 -11.26 -5.45
CA SER A 905 -5.29 -11.26 -6.91
C SER A 905 -5.34 -12.67 -7.53
N ARG A 906 -4.78 -13.69 -6.84
CA ARG A 906 -4.82 -15.09 -7.30
C ARG A 906 -6.24 -15.65 -7.28
N TRP A 907 -6.99 -15.44 -6.20
CA TRP A 907 -8.35 -15.96 -6.09
C TRP A 907 -9.32 -15.23 -7.02
N LEU A 908 -9.18 -13.90 -7.16
CA LEU A 908 -9.95 -13.11 -8.13
C LEU A 908 -9.67 -13.56 -9.57
N ARG A 909 -8.40 -13.85 -9.93
CA ARG A 909 -8.04 -14.42 -11.22
C ARG A 909 -8.72 -15.79 -11.43
N ASN A 910 -8.64 -16.67 -10.45
CA ASN A 910 -9.26 -18.01 -10.51
C ASN A 910 -10.78 -17.91 -10.65
N LYS A 911 -11.42 -16.89 -10.04
CA LYS A 911 -12.85 -16.65 -10.12
C LYS A 911 -13.28 -16.28 -11.54
N HIS A 912 -12.57 -15.35 -12.17
CA HIS A 912 -12.84 -15.00 -13.57
C HIS A 912 -12.51 -16.14 -14.54
N PHE A 913 -11.51 -16.96 -14.23
CA PHE A 913 -11.20 -18.17 -15.01
C PHE A 913 -12.33 -19.22 -14.89
N LEU A 914 -12.90 -19.40 -13.69
CA LEU A 914 -14.08 -20.23 -13.47
C LEU A 914 -15.31 -19.68 -14.19
N ASP A 915 -15.52 -18.37 -14.18
CA ASP A 915 -16.63 -17.73 -14.89
C ASP A 915 -16.52 -17.95 -16.42
N TYR A 916 -15.31 -17.89 -16.98
CA TYR A 916 -15.04 -18.31 -18.37
C TYR A 916 -15.42 -19.78 -18.61
N GLN A 917 -14.99 -20.70 -17.75
CA GLN A 917 -15.28 -22.12 -17.93
C GLN A 917 -16.79 -22.42 -17.87
N LYS A 918 -17.51 -21.76 -16.94
CA LYS A 918 -18.98 -21.84 -16.84
C LYS A 918 -19.65 -21.28 -18.10
N PHE A 919 -19.17 -20.14 -18.61
CA PHE A 919 -19.64 -19.57 -19.87
C PHE A 919 -19.43 -20.52 -21.05
N ASN A 920 -18.30 -21.22 -21.09
CA ASN A 920 -17.96 -22.14 -22.19
C ASN A 920 -18.87 -23.36 -22.34
N ILE A 921 -19.52 -23.78 -21.27
CA ILE A 921 -20.42 -24.95 -21.28
C ILE A 921 -21.91 -24.61 -21.18
N ASN A 922 -22.24 -23.33 -21.05
CA ASN A 922 -23.62 -22.84 -21.02
C ASN A 922 -23.88 -21.98 -22.27
N PRO A 923 -24.16 -22.63 -23.43
CA PRO A 923 -24.28 -21.92 -24.70
C PRO A 923 -25.48 -20.98 -24.69
N GLY A 924 -25.27 -19.74 -25.15
CA GLY A 924 -26.39 -18.81 -25.35
C GLY A 924 -27.33 -19.32 -26.45
N SER A 925 -28.64 -19.08 -26.27
CA SER A 925 -29.68 -19.51 -27.23
C SER A 925 -29.69 -18.68 -28.54
N SER A 926 -29.04 -17.51 -28.54
CA SER A 926 -28.96 -16.60 -29.68
C SER A 926 -27.66 -15.78 -29.65
N ALA A 927 -27.26 -15.24 -30.81
CA ALA A 927 -26.07 -14.41 -30.92
C ALA A 927 -26.08 -13.21 -29.96
N ALA A 928 -27.23 -12.54 -29.81
CA ALA A 928 -27.38 -11.41 -28.90
C ALA A 928 -27.17 -11.80 -27.43
N GLN A 929 -27.66 -12.97 -27.01
CA GLN A 929 -27.45 -13.47 -25.65
C GLN A 929 -25.98 -13.80 -25.39
N ILE A 930 -25.29 -14.38 -26.38
CA ILE A 930 -23.85 -14.70 -26.29
C ILE A 930 -23.03 -13.41 -26.13
N GLU A 931 -23.27 -12.40 -26.97
CA GLU A 931 -22.55 -11.12 -26.90
C GLU A 931 -22.87 -10.33 -25.62
N HIS A 932 -24.10 -10.41 -25.12
CA HIS A 932 -24.48 -9.80 -23.85
C HIS A 932 -23.73 -10.43 -22.66
N ASN A 933 -23.68 -11.76 -22.59
CA ASN A 933 -22.96 -12.48 -21.54
C ASN A 933 -21.44 -12.19 -21.60
N LEU A 934 -20.86 -12.15 -22.80
CA LEU A 934 -19.47 -11.74 -22.99
C LEU A 934 -19.20 -10.32 -22.45
N THR A 935 -20.12 -9.39 -22.73
CA THR A 935 -20.00 -7.99 -22.29
C THR A 935 -19.99 -7.92 -20.77
N LEU A 936 -20.95 -8.57 -20.11
CA LEU A 936 -21.05 -8.62 -18.64
C LEU A 936 -19.76 -9.17 -18.01
N LEU A 937 -19.26 -10.30 -18.50
CA LEU A 937 -18.03 -10.93 -17.99
C LEU A 937 -16.78 -10.07 -18.25
N THR A 938 -16.76 -9.33 -19.36
CA THR A 938 -15.65 -8.43 -19.68
C THR A 938 -15.67 -7.17 -18.81
N GLU A 939 -16.86 -6.64 -18.48
CA GLU A 939 -17.02 -5.51 -17.56
C GLU A 939 -16.58 -5.86 -16.15
N THR A 940 -17.00 -7.01 -15.63
CA THR A 940 -16.57 -7.49 -14.30
C THR A 940 -15.07 -7.72 -14.25
N LEU A 941 -14.47 -8.32 -15.29
CA LEU A 941 -13.01 -8.49 -15.39
C LEU A 941 -12.28 -7.14 -15.44
N ASN A 942 -12.78 -6.17 -16.21
CA ASN A 942 -12.15 -4.85 -16.33
C ASN A 942 -12.25 -4.02 -15.05
N ALA A 943 -13.24 -4.27 -14.19
CA ALA A 943 -13.32 -3.62 -12.88
C ALA A 943 -12.12 -3.99 -11.98
N GLN A 944 -11.51 -5.16 -12.22
CA GLN A 944 -10.38 -5.67 -11.43
C GLN A 944 -8.99 -5.22 -11.92
N LYS A 945 -8.91 -4.20 -12.79
CA LYS A 945 -7.64 -3.67 -13.34
C LYS A 945 -6.64 -3.13 -12.32
N LYS A 946 -7.11 -2.83 -11.10
CA LYS A 946 -6.25 -2.38 -10.00
C LYS A 946 -5.53 -3.54 -9.31
N VAL A 947 -6.07 -4.75 -9.40
CA VAL A 947 -5.63 -5.93 -8.63
C VAL A 947 -5.02 -7.00 -9.53
N LEU A 948 -5.58 -7.20 -10.74
CA LEU A 948 -5.08 -8.17 -11.71
C LEU A 948 -4.07 -7.56 -12.68
N SER A 949 -3.00 -8.30 -12.97
CA SER A 949 -2.02 -7.91 -14.00
C SER A 949 -2.64 -7.86 -15.40
N ASN A 950 -2.04 -7.05 -16.28
CA ASN A 950 -2.52 -6.93 -17.67
C ASN A 950 -2.42 -8.25 -18.44
N THR A 951 -1.41 -9.08 -18.18
CA THR A 951 -1.31 -10.44 -18.73
C THR A 951 -2.51 -11.31 -18.32
N ASN A 952 -2.90 -11.27 -17.04
CA ASN A 952 -4.05 -12.05 -16.55
C ASN A 952 -5.36 -11.60 -17.21
N ILE A 953 -5.59 -10.29 -17.33
CA ILE A 953 -6.77 -9.75 -17.99
C ILE A 953 -6.78 -10.13 -19.48
N LYS A 954 -5.63 -10.05 -20.16
CA LYS A 954 -5.48 -10.40 -21.57
C LYS A 954 -5.77 -11.89 -21.83
N ASP A 955 -5.25 -12.78 -21.00
CA ASP A 955 -5.49 -14.23 -21.11
C ASP A 955 -6.98 -14.56 -20.94
N ILE A 956 -7.61 -14.12 -19.85
CA ILE A 956 -9.02 -14.42 -19.59
C ILE A 956 -9.92 -13.83 -20.68
N LYS A 957 -9.64 -12.61 -21.13
CA LYS A 957 -10.40 -11.97 -22.23
C LYS A 957 -10.25 -12.74 -23.54
N ALA A 958 -9.04 -13.22 -23.86
CA ALA A 958 -8.80 -14.06 -25.04
C ALA A 958 -9.59 -15.37 -24.99
N ARG A 959 -9.68 -16.00 -23.82
CA ARG A 959 -10.49 -17.21 -23.58
C ARG A 959 -11.98 -16.96 -23.71
N LEU A 960 -12.48 -15.83 -23.20
CA LEU A 960 -13.87 -15.42 -23.38
C LEU A 960 -14.21 -15.19 -24.86
N TRP A 961 -13.33 -14.53 -25.62
CA TRP A 961 -13.50 -14.38 -27.07
C TRP A 961 -13.48 -15.71 -27.81
N LEU A 962 -12.56 -16.61 -27.45
CA LEU A 962 -12.48 -17.95 -28.03
C LEU A 962 -13.79 -18.74 -27.79
N SER A 963 -14.31 -18.68 -26.57
CA SER A 963 -15.58 -19.35 -26.23
C SER A 963 -16.77 -18.73 -26.95
N THR A 964 -16.84 -17.40 -27.04
CA THR A 964 -17.87 -16.67 -27.80
C THR A 964 -17.83 -17.06 -29.27
N ALA A 965 -16.64 -17.11 -29.88
CA ALA A 965 -16.44 -17.53 -31.25
C ALA A 965 -16.96 -18.94 -31.51
N LYS A 966 -16.68 -19.89 -30.60
CA LYS A 966 -17.14 -21.27 -30.68
C LYS A 966 -18.66 -21.35 -30.62
N GLN A 967 -19.29 -20.74 -29.61
CA GLN A 967 -20.75 -20.76 -29.45
C GLN A 967 -21.47 -20.14 -30.66
N LEU A 968 -20.92 -19.07 -31.25
CA LEU A 968 -21.48 -18.48 -32.47
C LEU A 968 -21.40 -19.43 -33.68
N GLN A 969 -20.34 -20.23 -33.82
CA GLN A 969 -20.29 -21.26 -34.88
C GLN A 969 -21.26 -22.39 -34.62
N ASP A 970 -21.45 -22.80 -33.37
CA ASP A 970 -22.38 -23.87 -32.99
C ASP A 970 -23.84 -23.51 -33.38
N ILE A 971 -24.19 -22.21 -33.42
CA ILE A 971 -25.49 -21.71 -33.91
C ILE A 971 -25.46 -21.21 -35.37
N GLY A 972 -24.40 -21.50 -36.13
CA GLY A 972 -24.27 -21.19 -37.56
C GLY A 972 -23.91 -19.73 -37.90
N GLN A 973 -23.55 -18.89 -36.92
CA GLN A 973 -23.22 -17.48 -37.10
C GLN A 973 -21.73 -17.25 -37.41
N PHE A 974 -21.26 -17.80 -38.53
CA PHE A 974 -19.84 -17.77 -38.92
C PHE A 974 -19.26 -16.35 -39.10
N GLY A 975 -20.07 -15.39 -39.59
CA GLY A 975 -19.64 -14.01 -39.77
C GLY A 975 -19.33 -13.30 -38.46
N LEU A 976 -20.22 -13.44 -37.46
CA LEU A 976 -20.01 -12.90 -36.10
C LEU A 976 -18.88 -13.65 -35.38
N SER A 977 -18.81 -14.98 -35.54
CA SER A 977 -17.73 -15.79 -34.97
C SER A 977 -16.36 -15.29 -35.43
N LYS A 978 -16.20 -14.98 -36.72
CA LYS A 978 -14.93 -14.52 -37.29
C LYS A 978 -14.31 -13.35 -36.52
N LYS A 979 -15.12 -12.36 -36.14
CA LYS A 979 -14.69 -11.19 -35.34
C LYS A 979 -13.98 -11.64 -34.05
N TYR A 980 -14.58 -12.57 -33.31
CA TYR A 980 -14.06 -13.03 -32.03
C TYR A 980 -12.90 -14.03 -32.19
N VAL A 981 -12.90 -14.85 -33.25
CA VAL A 981 -11.76 -15.69 -33.62
C VAL A 981 -10.52 -14.84 -33.89
N ASP A 982 -10.66 -13.77 -34.67
CA ASP A 982 -9.54 -12.89 -35.03
C ASP A 982 -8.98 -12.18 -33.78
N LEU A 983 -9.85 -11.72 -32.87
CA LEU A 983 -9.45 -11.14 -31.58
C LEU A 983 -8.72 -12.14 -30.66
N ALA A 984 -9.28 -13.35 -30.50
CA ALA A 984 -8.67 -14.40 -29.68
C ALA A 984 -7.31 -14.84 -30.26
N SER A 985 -7.23 -15.05 -31.57
CA SER A 985 -6.00 -15.47 -32.25
C SER A 985 -4.90 -14.43 -32.14
N ALA A 986 -5.22 -13.14 -32.31
CA ALA A 986 -4.26 -12.05 -32.13
C ALA A 986 -3.74 -12.00 -30.68
N ALA A 987 -4.62 -12.14 -29.70
CA ALA A 987 -4.24 -12.13 -28.29
C ALA A 987 -3.34 -13.32 -27.93
N PHE A 988 -3.71 -14.55 -28.33
CA PHE A 988 -2.90 -15.74 -28.05
C PHE A 988 -1.61 -15.81 -28.86
N THR A 989 -1.55 -15.19 -30.04
CA THR A 989 -0.29 -15.02 -30.80
C THR A 989 0.69 -14.20 -29.97
N GLY A 990 0.29 -13.01 -29.50
CA GLY A 990 1.16 -12.18 -28.65
C GLY A 990 1.52 -12.85 -27.33
N LEU A 991 0.61 -13.61 -26.70
CA LEU A 991 0.91 -14.36 -25.48
C LEU A 991 1.91 -15.51 -25.74
N THR A 992 1.83 -16.18 -26.88
CA THR A 992 2.76 -17.27 -27.24
C THR A 992 4.14 -16.73 -27.63
N GLU A 993 4.21 -15.55 -28.25
CA GLU A 993 5.47 -14.86 -28.56
C GLU A 993 6.18 -14.39 -27.30
N GLN A 994 5.43 -13.88 -26.32
CA GLN A 994 5.97 -13.41 -25.05
C GLN A 994 6.36 -14.59 -24.11
N TYR A 995 5.55 -15.64 -24.07
CA TYR A 995 5.73 -16.80 -23.19
C TYR A 995 5.91 -18.08 -24.02
N THR A 996 7.06 -18.18 -24.69
CA THR A 996 7.34 -19.23 -25.68
C THR A 996 7.30 -20.66 -25.14
N GLN A 997 7.60 -20.83 -23.85
CA GLN A 997 7.55 -22.14 -23.16
C GLN A 997 6.15 -22.51 -22.65
N ASN A 998 5.17 -21.59 -22.68
CA ASN A 998 3.83 -21.87 -22.15
C ASN A 998 2.95 -22.58 -23.19
N HIS A 999 2.89 -23.91 -23.07
CA HIS A 999 2.13 -24.76 -23.97
C HIS A 999 0.61 -24.51 -23.94
N ASN A 1000 0.05 -23.99 -22.84
CA ASN A 1000 -1.37 -23.68 -22.74
C ASN A 1000 -1.77 -22.55 -23.71
N TYR A 1001 -0.91 -21.54 -23.91
CA TYR A 1001 -1.17 -20.48 -24.90
C TYR A 1001 -1.03 -20.98 -26.33
N SER A 1002 -0.06 -21.88 -26.58
CA SER A 1002 0.07 -22.55 -27.87
C SER A 1002 -1.17 -23.38 -28.23
N ALA A 1003 -1.77 -24.04 -27.23
CA ALA A 1003 -3.01 -24.81 -27.40
C ALA A 1003 -4.22 -23.90 -27.65
N ALA A 1004 -4.37 -22.82 -26.89
CA ALA A 1004 -5.47 -21.87 -27.09
C ALA A 1004 -5.38 -21.14 -28.45
N LEU A 1005 -4.16 -20.87 -28.93
CA LEU A 1005 -3.93 -20.37 -30.29
C LEU A 1005 -4.30 -21.41 -31.35
N ALA A 1006 -3.98 -22.68 -31.12
CA ALA A 1006 -4.37 -23.78 -32.00
C ALA A 1006 -5.90 -23.93 -32.07
N ASP A 1007 -6.61 -23.84 -30.94
CA ASP A 1007 -8.07 -23.85 -30.89
C ASP A 1007 -8.68 -22.69 -31.68
N SER A 1008 -8.14 -21.47 -31.53
CA SER A 1008 -8.64 -20.31 -32.27
C SER A 1008 -8.41 -20.47 -33.78
N GLN A 1009 -7.27 -21.03 -34.18
CA GLN A 1009 -6.96 -21.34 -35.58
C GLN A 1009 -7.87 -22.44 -36.15
N LEU A 1010 -8.24 -23.48 -35.39
CA LEU A 1010 -9.20 -24.46 -35.87
C LEU A 1010 -10.60 -23.87 -36.06
N LEU A 1011 -11.06 -22.97 -35.19
CA LEU A 1011 -12.30 -22.24 -35.44
C LEU A 1011 -12.21 -21.38 -36.70
N GLN A 1012 -11.04 -20.79 -36.99
CA GLN A 1012 -10.80 -20.08 -38.25
C GLN A 1012 -10.90 -21.01 -39.46
N ALA A 1013 -10.28 -22.20 -39.39
CA ALA A 1013 -10.37 -23.20 -40.44
C ALA A 1013 -11.82 -23.65 -40.67
N LYS A 1014 -12.59 -23.86 -39.61
CA LYS A 1014 -14.01 -24.25 -39.69
C LYS A 1014 -14.86 -23.19 -40.38
N ALA A 1015 -14.62 -21.91 -40.08
CA ALA A 1015 -15.26 -20.80 -40.78
C ALA A 1015 -14.86 -20.70 -42.27
N LEU A 1016 -13.61 -21.01 -42.61
CA LEU A 1016 -13.14 -21.08 -44.00
C LEU A 1016 -13.80 -22.23 -44.77
N THR A 1017 -13.93 -23.41 -44.15
CA THR A 1017 -14.65 -24.55 -44.72
C THR A 1017 -16.12 -24.23 -44.98
N ALA A 1018 -16.80 -23.58 -44.01
CA ALA A 1018 -18.18 -23.13 -44.18
C ALA A 1018 -18.32 -22.08 -45.32
N ALA A 1019 -17.27 -21.29 -45.56
CA ALA A 1019 -17.19 -20.36 -46.67
C ALA A 1019 -16.66 -20.99 -47.98
N THR A 1020 -16.57 -22.33 -48.06
CA THR A 1020 -16.07 -23.09 -49.23
C THR A 1020 -14.62 -22.80 -49.64
N LYS A 1021 -13.80 -22.25 -48.73
CA LYS A 1021 -12.37 -21.95 -48.95
C LYS A 1021 -11.49 -23.08 -48.41
N LEU A 1022 -11.61 -24.26 -49.01
CA LEU A 1022 -10.99 -25.50 -48.53
C LEU A 1022 -9.46 -25.44 -48.48
N ASP A 1023 -8.80 -24.90 -49.51
CA ASP A 1023 -7.33 -24.78 -49.54
C ASP A 1023 -6.80 -23.92 -48.38
N ALA A 1024 -7.49 -22.81 -48.07
CA ALA A 1024 -7.12 -21.94 -46.97
C ALA A 1024 -7.36 -22.63 -45.61
N ALA A 1025 -8.43 -23.42 -45.47
CA ALA A 1025 -8.69 -24.19 -44.26
C ALA A 1025 -7.61 -25.26 -44.03
N ILE A 1026 -7.20 -25.98 -45.08
CA ILE A 1026 -6.14 -27.00 -45.04
C ILE A 1026 -4.80 -26.39 -44.60
N ILE A 1027 -4.45 -25.19 -45.09
CA ILE A 1027 -3.23 -24.49 -44.66
C ILE A 1027 -3.25 -24.22 -43.16
N VAL A 1028 -4.39 -23.75 -42.63
CA VAL A 1028 -4.54 -23.47 -41.20
C VAL A 1028 -4.51 -24.75 -40.38
N CYS A 1029 -5.20 -25.81 -40.81
CA CYS A 1029 -5.19 -27.11 -40.12
C CYS A 1029 -3.79 -27.74 -40.10
N ASN A 1030 -3.00 -27.63 -41.18
CA ASN A 1030 -1.60 -28.05 -41.18
C ASN A 1030 -0.77 -27.27 -40.17
N LYS A 1031 -0.94 -25.94 -40.08
CA LYS A 1031 -0.24 -25.11 -39.08
C LYS A 1031 -0.55 -25.53 -37.64
N VAL A 1032 -1.81 -25.90 -37.36
CA VAL A 1032 -2.22 -26.42 -36.05
C VAL A 1032 -1.61 -27.81 -35.79
N LYS A 1033 -1.68 -28.72 -36.78
CA LYS A 1033 -1.07 -30.04 -36.72
C LYS A 1033 0.42 -29.95 -36.40
N ASP A 1034 1.17 -29.14 -37.13
CA ASP A 1034 2.61 -28.99 -36.95
C ASP A 1034 2.95 -28.48 -35.55
N ARG A 1035 2.25 -27.44 -35.08
CA ARG A 1035 2.43 -26.87 -33.74
C ARG A 1035 2.18 -27.89 -32.64
N LEU A 1036 1.03 -28.56 -32.68
CA LEU A 1036 0.63 -29.47 -31.61
C LEU A 1036 1.34 -30.81 -31.67
N SER A 1037 1.77 -31.27 -32.85
CA SER A 1037 2.49 -32.54 -32.99
C SER A 1037 3.77 -32.61 -32.15
N VAL A 1038 4.45 -31.48 -31.94
CA VAL A 1038 5.65 -31.41 -31.09
C VAL A 1038 5.29 -31.57 -29.62
N ILE A 1039 4.17 -30.97 -29.20
CA ILE A 1039 3.68 -31.02 -27.82
C ILE A 1039 3.11 -32.41 -27.51
N THR A 1040 2.19 -32.90 -28.33
CA THR A 1040 1.44 -34.15 -28.10
C THR A 1040 2.27 -35.42 -28.22
N ARG A 1041 3.49 -35.34 -28.77
CA ARG A 1041 4.48 -36.43 -28.73
C ARG A 1041 4.90 -36.76 -27.30
N LYS A 1042 4.96 -35.76 -26.43
CA LYS A 1042 5.38 -35.91 -25.03
C LYS A 1042 4.20 -35.80 -24.09
N ASP A 1043 3.40 -34.76 -24.25
CA ASP A 1043 2.28 -34.42 -23.35
C ASP A 1043 0.94 -34.82 -23.98
N LYS A 1044 0.34 -35.86 -23.45
CA LYS A 1044 -0.89 -36.47 -23.95
C LYS A 1044 -2.16 -35.87 -23.33
N ASP A 1045 -2.04 -34.80 -22.55
CA ASP A 1045 -3.18 -34.15 -21.91
C ASP A 1045 -4.30 -33.84 -22.95
N PRO A 1046 -5.58 -34.15 -22.63
CA PRO A 1046 -6.73 -33.88 -23.50
C PRO A 1046 -6.79 -32.45 -24.05
N ARG A 1047 -6.28 -31.47 -23.31
CA ARG A 1047 -6.23 -30.05 -23.73
C ARG A 1047 -5.41 -29.85 -25.01
N TYR A 1048 -4.44 -30.72 -25.29
CA TYR A 1048 -3.63 -30.69 -26.50
C TYR A 1048 -4.08 -31.77 -27.49
N SER A 1049 -4.31 -32.99 -27.00
CA SER A 1049 -4.56 -34.15 -27.84
C SER A 1049 -5.92 -34.09 -28.56
N ILE A 1050 -6.95 -33.47 -27.99
CA ILE A 1050 -8.24 -33.25 -28.66
C ILE A 1050 -8.08 -32.29 -29.84
N THR A 1051 -7.42 -31.15 -29.62
CA THR A 1051 -7.20 -30.12 -30.65
C THR A 1051 -6.30 -30.67 -31.76
N TYR A 1052 -5.30 -31.49 -31.41
CA TYR A 1052 -4.48 -32.19 -32.39
C TYR A 1052 -5.28 -33.20 -33.21
N ALA A 1053 -6.15 -34.00 -32.58
CA ALA A 1053 -7.03 -34.94 -33.27
C ALA A 1053 -7.98 -34.22 -34.26
N LYS A 1054 -8.54 -33.07 -33.87
CA LYS A 1054 -9.36 -32.24 -34.78
C LYS A 1054 -8.58 -31.70 -35.96
N ALA A 1055 -7.32 -31.31 -35.77
CA ALA A 1055 -6.48 -30.86 -36.87
C ALA A 1055 -6.18 -31.99 -37.86
N LEU A 1056 -5.94 -33.21 -37.36
CA LEU A 1056 -5.79 -34.40 -38.19
C LEU A 1056 -7.09 -34.76 -38.93
N ASP A 1057 -8.24 -34.66 -38.27
CA ASP A 1057 -9.54 -34.93 -38.85
C ASP A 1057 -9.90 -33.93 -39.96
N CYS A 1058 -9.61 -32.63 -39.73
CA CYS A 1058 -9.72 -31.58 -40.75
C CYS A 1058 -8.92 -31.89 -42.03
N LEU A 1059 -7.80 -32.62 -41.90
CA LEU A 1059 -6.93 -33.02 -43.01
C LEU A 1059 -7.27 -34.42 -43.58
N GLY A 1060 -8.23 -35.13 -42.98
CA GLY A 1060 -8.55 -36.52 -43.34
C GLY A 1060 -7.47 -37.53 -42.90
N GLU A 1061 -6.57 -37.14 -42.00
CA GLU A 1061 -5.41 -37.94 -41.57
C GLU A 1061 -5.66 -38.71 -40.26
N LEU A 1062 -6.73 -38.41 -39.51
CA LEU A 1062 -6.94 -38.93 -38.15
C LEU A 1062 -6.93 -40.47 -38.05
N GLU A 1063 -7.50 -41.16 -39.04
CA GLU A 1063 -7.50 -42.64 -39.09
C GLU A 1063 -6.10 -43.26 -39.25
N SER A 1064 -5.11 -42.47 -39.69
CA SER A 1064 -3.71 -42.90 -39.78
C SER A 1064 -2.97 -42.83 -38.43
N TYR A 1065 -3.64 -42.38 -37.36
CA TYR A 1065 -3.08 -42.27 -36.01
C TYR A 1065 -3.86 -43.15 -34.99
N PRO A 1066 -3.84 -44.49 -35.14
CA PRO A 1066 -4.64 -45.41 -34.33
C PRO A 1066 -4.31 -45.38 -32.84
N GLU A 1067 -3.05 -45.07 -32.46
CA GLU A 1067 -2.64 -44.95 -31.06
C GLU A 1067 -3.30 -43.77 -30.34
N LEU A 1068 -3.34 -42.60 -31.00
CA LEU A 1068 -4.03 -41.40 -30.49
C LEU A 1068 -5.52 -41.66 -30.33
N MET A 1069 -6.15 -42.26 -31.35
CA MET A 1069 -7.56 -42.61 -31.34
C MET A 1069 -7.89 -43.60 -30.22
N THR A 1070 -7.08 -44.65 -30.06
CA THR A 1070 -7.25 -45.65 -29.01
C THR A 1070 -7.14 -45.01 -27.62
N MET A 1071 -6.14 -44.16 -27.40
CA MET A 1071 -5.96 -43.45 -26.13
C MET A 1071 -7.16 -42.56 -25.79
N LEU A 1072 -7.63 -41.76 -26.75
CA LEU A 1072 -8.79 -40.88 -26.56
C LEU A 1072 -10.07 -41.69 -26.27
N GLN A 1073 -10.31 -42.78 -27.03
CA GLN A 1073 -11.48 -43.65 -26.85
C GLN A 1073 -11.47 -44.40 -25.51
N GLN A 1074 -10.33 -44.97 -25.12
CA GLN A 1074 -10.18 -45.68 -23.84
C GLN A 1074 -10.44 -44.76 -22.64
N ASN A 1075 -10.09 -43.48 -22.76
CA ASN A 1075 -10.36 -42.47 -21.74
C ASN A 1075 -11.77 -41.87 -21.81
N GLY A 1076 -12.59 -42.33 -22.76
CA GLY A 1076 -13.96 -41.85 -22.99
C GLY A 1076 -14.04 -40.41 -23.49
N ILE A 1077 -12.98 -39.91 -24.15
CA ILE A 1077 -12.90 -38.55 -24.65
C ILE A 1077 -13.77 -38.39 -25.91
N VAL A 1078 -14.62 -37.37 -25.91
CA VAL A 1078 -15.56 -37.06 -27.01
C VAL A 1078 -15.20 -35.77 -27.72
N ASN A 1079 -15.92 -35.44 -28.81
CA ASN A 1079 -15.73 -34.20 -29.58
C ASN A 1079 -14.28 -34.07 -30.11
N ILE A 1080 -13.77 -35.15 -30.71
CA ILE A 1080 -12.41 -35.22 -31.30
C ILE A 1080 -12.39 -35.00 -32.82
N ARG A 1081 -13.58 -34.89 -33.44
CA ARG A 1081 -13.78 -34.63 -34.86
C ARG A 1081 -13.93 -33.13 -35.13
N PHE A 1082 -13.54 -32.68 -36.32
CA PHE A 1082 -13.48 -31.27 -36.72
C PHE A 1082 -14.85 -30.64 -37.01
#